data_AF-A0A2N2JKD0-F1
#
_entry.id   AF-A0A2N2JKD0-F1
#
_cell.length_a   1.000
_cell.length_b   1.000
_cell.length_c   1.000
_cell.angle_alpha   90.00
_cell.angle_beta   90.00
_cell.angle_gamma   90.00
#
_symmetry.space_group_name_H-M   'P 1'
#
loop_
_entity.id
_entity.type
_entity.pdbx_description
1 polymer ?
#
loop_
_entity_poly.entity_id
_entity_poly.type
_entity_poly.pdbx_seq_one_letter_code
_entity_poly.pdbx_strand_id
1 'polypeptide(L)'
;MPDKTPTDAPLTQTRLLALLREREAGVVLVEERILRRVVREDLGLSGVAPRIPHQRCYALPRRRLARFVEADELDVPLAELPEWVYLLPNPGDDLDALAPAELLHRYWRRLFHARIDAELRIRTAGVSLPRARVLAHIDAIGQTPFDEIRAVLADEALIPEAAGEVTEFIEFVALYLELRHFAPALLDRFFPSLRAKARVDELLATLVDGHGLLQATRPRGAAERATLDDSDEAPEIASTTASGVSPRRARKLLRKAIFVRERGNDAGAAVLCAKAQATSDEALVERAHATGERALASLGKRLAALTHQVTAADAWPAALEPLTEAATHGMRRLEARLLHDLQKACVEAERHVFEIDLGRWLRRLGRGPMRHPLTARGLVDIARHLRRARARLPGCHLDGPSRERLRGILDDAVHVTSDDVRRELGALIHEALEGAGLRSDDVPGRAAADKVVAELLDLLLARGFIAFGDVRDVLAKNELKLPDLRSVGEFLRGDPLLRLDHLLELRLDRAYLSGEIYRRGLQRLSSLGFANPLGRLVVLYALLPFGGAFVLLEGLQHIVGPLVKLFGGPETHLLSTASLLALGGVLLALIHLAVVRRAAIAGLHLVGDAGRALFVTIPERFRELPPVRWLRATRSWRFFRTRLWRPLQFAVIPLLLTAWIAWSWTLGAWVGLGAFLGGVVFLSYRAGRRLEEELTDRLSRGWYQFAHSFVPGLVSAVLAFFKAVVNLVEIGLYEVDQWLRFRRGDSAVSLAGKAVFGLLWSVVAYIFRFGVNLLFEPQVNPIKHFPVVTVSHKLILPMTPQFIAFFENFFSTATAASIGVATVTTLPGVFGFLVWEFKENWRMYAANRKPALSPMIVGSHGETVYRLLRPGFHSGTVPKLFKKLRRAERRRDLADVQKHADALHHVEEAIAHFITRDLVAVLRASGRLAHADALVVHHVTLTPYRIVAELVCAPLGPEPLELLFDEQARFLVAGLGARGWLTALPTEGLAAIETALLGFYKHAGVDLVREQIVSILPGRPPYDVDAKGLIVWPGDGFETEAIYPLRSRAARLRPRVRGPGLVQPLPVIAVGDIFFKRRPLPWHRWVAAWAPAQVDPDPLRDLFGPLSLLDDDSLHNAGVAPRPEGLVEPAALPGPRQAQGT
;
A
#
# COMPACT_ATOMS: atom_id res chain seq x y z
N MET A 1 -23.33 54.66 -27.33
CA MET A 1 -22.91 53.25 -27.21
C MET A 1 -21.81 53.20 -26.19
N PRO A 2 -21.95 52.47 -25.07
CA PRO A 2 -20.93 52.43 -24.05
C PRO A 2 -19.76 51.56 -24.54
N ASP A 3 -18.57 52.09 -24.27
CA ASP A 3 -17.25 51.56 -24.58
C ASP A 3 -17.07 50.18 -23.95
N LYS A 4 -16.75 49.16 -24.75
CA LYS A 4 -16.39 47.82 -24.24
C LYS A 4 -15.01 47.94 -23.61
N THR A 5 -14.92 47.69 -22.30
CA THR A 5 -13.65 47.54 -21.59
C THR A 5 -12.77 46.47 -22.26
N PRO A 6 -11.44 46.67 -22.33
CA PRO A 6 -10.50 45.84 -23.13
C PRO A 6 -10.19 44.46 -22.52
N THR A 7 -11.13 43.87 -21.78
CA THR A 7 -10.98 42.59 -21.07
C THR A 7 -11.55 41.37 -21.83
N ASP A 8 -12.29 41.59 -22.93
CA ASP A 8 -12.96 40.52 -23.71
C ASP A 8 -12.23 40.11 -25.00
N ALA A 9 -11.02 40.63 -25.26
CA ALA A 9 -10.23 40.20 -26.42
C ALA A 9 -9.60 38.81 -26.15
N PRO A 10 -9.62 37.87 -27.12
CA PRO A 10 -9.01 36.55 -26.95
C PRO A 10 -7.51 36.71 -26.66
N LEU A 11 -7.04 36.07 -25.59
CA LEU A 11 -5.63 36.14 -25.17
C LEU A 11 -4.78 35.37 -26.18
N THR A 12 -3.98 36.07 -26.98
CA THR A 12 -3.03 35.44 -27.91
C THR A 12 -1.71 35.09 -27.20
N GLN A 13 -0.94 34.15 -27.74
CA GLN A 13 0.41 33.81 -27.22
C GLN A 13 1.30 35.05 -27.10
N THR A 14 1.29 35.94 -28.10
CA THR A 14 2.07 37.18 -28.10
C THR A 14 1.63 38.13 -26.98
N ARG A 15 0.32 38.24 -26.73
CA ARG A 15 -0.21 39.07 -25.64
C ARG A 15 0.12 38.49 -24.27
N LEU A 16 0.04 37.17 -24.11
CA LEU A 16 0.47 36.47 -22.89
C LEU A 16 1.96 36.73 -22.60
N LEU A 17 2.84 36.57 -23.59
CA LEU A 17 4.27 36.83 -23.44
C LEU A 17 4.54 38.29 -23.06
N ALA A 18 3.86 39.26 -23.68
CA ALA A 18 4.00 40.67 -23.34
C ALA A 18 3.62 40.95 -21.87
N LEU A 19 2.48 40.44 -21.41
CA LEU A 19 2.01 40.60 -20.02
C LEU A 19 2.95 39.97 -18.99
N LEU A 20 3.60 38.86 -19.33
CA LEU A 20 4.60 38.23 -18.45
C LEU A 20 5.90 39.04 -18.42
N ARG A 21 6.33 39.59 -19.57
CA ARG A 21 7.55 40.41 -19.68
C ARG A 21 7.45 41.79 -19.06
N GLU A 22 6.24 42.34 -18.98
CA GLU A 22 5.96 43.55 -18.18
C GLU A 22 6.35 43.35 -16.70
N ARG A 23 6.32 42.11 -16.20
CA ARG A 23 6.74 41.76 -14.84
C ARG A 23 8.18 41.26 -14.77
N GLU A 24 8.56 40.38 -15.69
CA GLU A 24 9.90 39.79 -15.74
C GLU A 24 10.43 39.75 -17.17
N ALA A 25 11.33 40.68 -17.52
CA ALA A 25 11.86 40.83 -18.87
C ALA A 25 12.54 39.55 -19.42
N GLY A 26 13.05 38.69 -18.54
CA GLY A 26 13.72 37.43 -18.88
C GLY A 26 12.81 36.28 -19.29
N VAL A 27 11.48 36.46 -19.34
CA VAL A 27 10.55 35.39 -19.71
C VAL A 27 10.63 35.06 -21.20
N VAL A 28 10.69 33.76 -21.51
CA VAL A 28 10.64 33.22 -22.87
C VAL A 28 9.69 32.04 -22.93
N LEU A 29 8.77 32.05 -23.89
CA LEU A 29 7.93 30.89 -24.20
C LEU A 29 8.69 29.96 -25.14
N VAL A 30 8.71 28.65 -24.85
CA VAL A 30 9.39 27.65 -25.67
C VAL A 30 8.53 26.41 -25.84
N GLU A 31 8.71 25.66 -26.94
CA GLU A 31 8.09 24.34 -27.08
C GLU A 31 8.55 23.41 -25.93
N GLU A 32 7.67 22.56 -25.40
CA GLU A 32 8.00 21.67 -24.27
C GLU A 32 9.25 20.82 -24.50
N ARG A 33 9.51 20.40 -25.75
CA ARG A 33 10.71 19.65 -26.10
C ARG A 33 12.00 20.44 -25.86
N ILE A 34 11.99 21.76 -26.11
CA ILE A 34 13.15 22.63 -25.92
C ILE A 34 13.41 22.78 -24.43
N LEU A 35 12.36 23.05 -23.65
CA LEU A 35 12.44 23.08 -22.20
C LEU A 35 13.02 21.77 -21.64
N ARG A 36 12.47 20.62 -22.06
CA ARG A 36 12.97 19.28 -21.67
C ARG A 36 14.44 19.09 -22.01
N ARG A 37 14.87 19.49 -23.21
CA ARG A 37 16.27 19.37 -23.65
C ARG A 37 17.20 20.26 -22.84
N VAL A 38 16.82 21.52 -22.58
CA VAL A 38 17.59 22.46 -21.76
C VAL A 38 17.75 21.91 -20.35
N VAL A 39 16.67 21.47 -19.70
CA VAL A 39 16.72 20.87 -18.36
C VAL A 39 17.65 19.65 -18.34
N ARG A 40 17.54 18.76 -19.34
CA ARG A 40 18.37 17.54 -19.42
C ARG A 40 19.86 17.86 -19.53
N GLU A 41 20.24 18.78 -20.41
CA GLU A 41 21.64 19.13 -20.64
C GLU A 41 22.20 19.98 -19.49
N ASP A 42 21.39 20.89 -18.89
CA ASP A 42 21.83 21.75 -17.80
C ASP A 42 22.09 20.98 -16.49
N LEU A 43 21.25 19.99 -16.20
CA LEU A 43 21.41 19.06 -15.07
C LEU A 43 22.42 17.94 -15.36
N GLY A 44 23.06 17.92 -16.54
CA GLY A 44 24.06 16.92 -16.91
C GLY A 44 23.53 15.49 -16.98
N LEU A 45 22.21 15.31 -17.14
CA LEU A 45 21.55 14.01 -17.15
C LEU A 45 22.04 13.21 -18.36
N SER A 46 22.87 12.20 -18.11
CA SER A 46 23.50 11.39 -19.15
C SER A 46 22.64 10.18 -19.52
N GLY A 47 22.28 10.04 -20.79
CA GLY A 47 21.59 8.86 -21.33
C GLY A 47 20.08 9.03 -21.52
N VAL A 48 19.37 7.91 -21.58
CA VAL A 48 17.92 7.80 -21.76
C VAL A 48 17.24 7.95 -20.39
N ALA A 49 17.25 9.16 -19.83
CA ALA A 49 16.59 9.43 -18.54
C ALA A 49 15.06 9.42 -18.76
N PRO A 50 14.31 8.50 -18.13
CA PRO A 50 12.90 8.25 -18.46
C PRO A 50 11.94 9.34 -17.95
N ARG A 51 12.40 10.21 -17.05
CA ARG A 51 11.63 11.33 -16.50
C ARG A 51 12.54 12.54 -16.41
N ILE A 52 12.25 13.57 -17.20
CA ILE A 52 12.95 14.86 -17.12
C ILE A 52 12.27 15.67 -16.02
N PRO A 53 13.02 16.12 -15.00
CA PRO A 53 12.47 16.93 -13.92
C PRO A 53 11.90 18.26 -14.43
N HIS A 54 11.02 18.89 -13.65
CA HIS A 54 10.71 20.32 -13.77
C HIS A 54 10.19 20.78 -15.16
N GLN A 55 9.21 20.07 -15.73
CA GLN A 55 8.72 20.32 -17.11
C GLN A 55 7.80 21.54 -17.26
N ARG A 56 7.55 22.30 -16.18
CA ARG A 56 6.55 23.39 -16.17
C ARG A 56 7.16 24.78 -16.25
N CYS A 57 8.41 24.94 -15.87
CA CYS A 57 9.21 26.15 -15.99
C CYS A 57 10.68 25.81 -15.72
N TYR A 58 11.63 26.65 -16.09
CA TYR A 58 13.04 26.48 -15.70
C TYR A 58 13.79 27.82 -15.73
N ALA A 59 14.60 28.09 -14.70
CA ALA A 59 15.41 29.30 -14.64
C ALA A 59 16.90 28.99 -14.75
N LEU A 60 17.59 29.70 -15.64
CA LEU A 60 19.03 29.55 -15.84
C LEU A 60 19.70 30.84 -16.35
N PRO A 61 21.02 31.01 -16.13
CA PRO A 61 21.75 32.11 -16.73
C PRO A 61 21.80 32.00 -18.26
N ARG A 62 21.67 33.14 -18.95
CA ARG A 62 21.74 33.29 -20.40
C ARG A 62 22.97 32.62 -21.03
N ARG A 63 24.12 32.71 -20.35
CA ARG A 63 25.38 32.08 -20.79
C ARG A 63 25.31 30.54 -20.81
N ARG A 64 24.51 29.93 -19.93
CA ARG A 64 24.25 28.48 -19.92
C ARG A 64 23.22 28.13 -20.98
N LEU A 65 22.14 28.90 -21.11
CA LEU A 65 21.12 28.71 -22.15
C LEU A 65 21.74 28.68 -23.56
N ALA A 66 22.63 29.62 -23.88
CA ALA A 66 23.34 29.71 -25.16
C ALA A 66 24.14 28.44 -25.55
N ARG A 67 24.35 27.50 -24.62
CA ARG A 67 25.04 26.22 -24.90
C ARG A 67 24.08 25.12 -25.39
N PHE A 68 22.77 25.29 -25.19
CA PHE A 68 21.76 24.24 -25.33
C PHE A 68 20.66 24.56 -26.36
N VAL A 69 20.57 25.81 -26.81
CA VAL A 69 19.61 26.26 -27.83
C VAL A 69 20.33 26.96 -28.97
N GLU A 70 19.84 26.73 -30.19
CA GLU A 70 20.27 27.45 -31.39
C GLU A 70 19.49 28.77 -31.55
N ALA A 71 20.00 29.68 -32.39
CA ALA A 71 19.43 31.02 -32.53
C ALA A 71 18.00 31.03 -33.11
N ASP A 72 17.58 29.99 -33.82
CA ASP A 72 16.26 29.85 -34.47
C ASP A 72 15.22 29.09 -33.61
N GLU A 73 15.58 28.74 -32.37
CA GLU A 73 14.73 27.97 -31.45
C GLU A 73 14.06 28.83 -30.36
N LEU A 74 14.44 30.11 -30.25
CA LEU A 74 13.81 31.07 -29.35
C LEU A 74 13.08 32.14 -30.16
N ASP A 75 11.94 32.58 -29.64
CA ASP A 75 11.17 33.67 -30.25
C ASP A 75 11.87 35.04 -30.13
N VAL A 76 12.97 35.13 -29.35
CA VAL A 76 13.72 36.35 -29.09
C VAL A 76 15.23 36.12 -29.18
N PRO A 77 15.99 37.04 -29.80
CA PRO A 77 17.45 36.92 -29.87
C PRO A 77 18.10 36.80 -28.49
N LEU A 78 19.01 35.83 -28.34
CA LEU A 78 19.81 35.62 -27.12
C LEU A 78 20.58 36.87 -26.66
N ALA A 79 20.90 37.79 -27.56
CA ALA A 79 21.61 39.02 -27.25
C ALA A 79 20.77 39.99 -26.39
N GLU A 80 19.44 39.98 -26.57
CA GLU A 80 18.49 40.92 -25.96
C GLU A 80 17.96 40.44 -24.60
N LEU A 81 18.21 39.17 -24.24
CA LEU A 81 17.77 38.61 -22.97
C LEU A 81 18.65 39.07 -21.79
N PRO A 82 18.07 39.29 -20.60
CA PRO A 82 18.82 39.62 -19.39
C PRO A 82 19.67 38.45 -18.89
N GLU A 83 20.45 38.67 -17.83
CA GLU A 83 21.37 37.65 -17.30
C GLU A 83 20.66 36.35 -16.92
N TRP A 84 19.50 36.44 -16.28
CA TRP A 84 18.65 35.30 -15.93
C TRP A 84 17.47 35.18 -16.88
N VAL A 85 17.24 33.98 -17.38
CA VAL A 85 16.16 33.66 -18.32
C VAL A 85 15.21 32.65 -17.69
N TYR A 86 13.90 32.91 -17.80
CA TYR A 86 12.82 32.08 -17.28
C TYR A 86 12.09 31.42 -18.45
N LEU A 87 12.35 30.13 -18.67
CA LEU A 87 11.73 29.35 -19.72
C LEU A 87 10.38 28.82 -19.25
N LEU A 88 9.31 29.15 -19.97
CA LEU A 88 7.97 28.64 -19.75
C LEU A 88 7.50 27.89 -21.00
N PRO A 89 6.72 26.80 -20.90
CA PRO A 89 6.22 26.11 -22.07
C PRO A 89 5.19 26.99 -22.81
N ASN A 90 5.09 26.84 -24.13
CA ASN A 90 4.08 27.50 -24.95
C ASN A 90 2.67 27.00 -24.57
N PRO A 91 1.64 27.88 -24.45
CA PRO A 91 0.29 27.45 -24.07
C PRO A 91 -0.39 26.49 -25.05
N GLY A 92 -0.11 26.54 -26.36
CA GLY A 92 -0.72 25.62 -27.34
C GLY A 92 -2.26 25.58 -27.22
N ASP A 93 -2.82 24.37 -27.12
CA ASP A 93 -4.27 24.12 -26.98
C ASP A 93 -4.89 24.77 -25.72
N ASP A 94 -4.08 25.13 -24.70
CA ASP A 94 -4.59 25.81 -23.49
C ASP A 94 -5.15 27.21 -23.82
N LEU A 95 -4.75 27.84 -24.93
CA LEU A 95 -5.27 29.15 -25.36
C LEU A 95 -6.76 29.11 -25.68
N ASP A 96 -7.22 27.99 -26.23
CA ASP A 96 -8.61 27.79 -26.63
C ASP A 96 -9.44 27.11 -25.52
N ALA A 97 -8.79 26.36 -24.63
CA ALA A 97 -9.44 25.55 -23.61
C ALA A 97 -9.73 26.29 -22.28
N LEU A 98 -9.02 27.37 -21.97
CA LEU A 98 -9.09 28.07 -20.67
C LEU A 98 -9.51 29.53 -20.84
N ALA A 99 -10.26 30.05 -19.86
CA ALA A 99 -10.56 31.48 -19.81
C ALA A 99 -9.26 32.31 -19.65
N PRO A 100 -9.15 33.51 -20.25
CA PRO A 100 -7.95 34.34 -20.20
C PRO A 100 -7.39 34.57 -18.78
N ALA A 101 -8.26 34.83 -17.80
CA ALA A 101 -7.87 35.07 -16.41
C ALA A 101 -7.30 33.82 -15.73
N GLU A 102 -7.84 32.64 -16.07
CA GLU A 102 -7.37 31.34 -15.57
C GLU A 102 -6.03 30.95 -16.21
N LEU A 103 -5.89 31.19 -17.52
CA LEU A 103 -4.62 30.99 -18.21
C LEU A 103 -3.52 31.90 -17.64
N LEU A 104 -3.82 33.18 -17.40
CA LEU A 104 -2.89 34.12 -16.75
C LEU A 104 -2.53 33.67 -15.33
N HIS A 105 -3.49 33.18 -14.54
CA HIS A 105 -3.22 32.63 -13.21
C HIS A 105 -2.29 31.41 -13.28
N ARG A 106 -2.47 30.52 -14.27
CA ARG A 106 -1.60 29.35 -14.49
C ARG A 106 -0.16 29.75 -14.82
N TYR A 107 0.04 30.77 -15.66
CA TYR A 107 1.38 31.26 -16.00
C TYR A 107 2.01 32.11 -14.90
N TRP A 108 1.21 32.86 -14.13
CA TRP A 108 1.67 33.55 -12.92
C TRP A 108 2.29 32.55 -11.94
N ARG A 109 1.59 31.45 -11.65
CA ARG A 109 2.08 30.37 -10.79
C ARG A 109 3.42 29.80 -11.28
N ARG A 110 3.56 29.54 -12.58
CA ARG A 110 4.82 29.02 -13.18
C ARG A 110 5.97 30.02 -13.09
N LEU A 111 5.70 31.30 -13.34
CA LEU A 111 6.68 32.38 -13.26
C LEU A 111 7.14 32.61 -11.82
N PHE A 112 6.20 32.64 -10.87
CA PHE A 112 6.49 32.75 -9.44
C PHE A 112 7.44 31.65 -8.96
N HIS A 113 7.15 30.38 -9.31
CA HIS A 113 8.03 29.26 -9.01
C HIS A 113 9.44 29.45 -9.57
N ALA A 114 9.54 29.78 -10.87
CA ALA A 114 10.83 29.96 -11.53
C ALA A 114 11.64 31.13 -10.93
N ARG A 115 10.96 32.16 -10.44
CA ARG A 115 11.61 33.33 -9.82
C ARG A 115 12.21 33.00 -8.45
N ILE A 116 11.52 32.19 -7.64
CA ILE A 116 12.06 31.69 -6.36
C ILE A 116 13.30 30.81 -6.60
N ASP A 117 13.20 29.86 -7.55
CA ASP A 117 14.33 28.98 -7.91
C ASP A 117 15.56 29.81 -8.34
N ALA A 118 15.38 30.82 -9.19
CA ALA A 118 16.46 31.73 -9.59
C ALA A 118 17.06 32.51 -8.41
N GLU A 119 16.23 33.10 -7.55
CA GLU A 119 16.66 33.89 -6.40
C GLU A 119 17.54 33.06 -5.44
N LEU A 120 17.13 31.83 -5.14
CA LEU A 120 17.91 30.94 -4.29
C LEU A 120 19.17 30.41 -4.97
N ARG A 121 19.14 30.16 -6.29
CA ARG A 121 20.36 29.82 -7.06
C ARG A 121 21.38 30.95 -7.07
N ILE A 122 20.94 32.21 -7.16
CA ILE A 122 21.82 33.37 -7.05
C ILE A 122 22.48 33.41 -5.67
N ARG A 123 21.70 33.25 -4.60
CA ARG A 123 22.21 33.28 -3.22
C ARG A 123 23.17 32.13 -2.89
N THR A 124 22.90 30.93 -3.44
CA THR A 124 23.78 29.75 -3.25
C THR A 124 25.04 29.78 -4.11
N ALA A 125 25.00 30.44 -5.27
CA ALA A 125 26.20 30.71 -6.07
C ALA A 125 27.08 31.83 -5.46
N GLY A 126 26.47 32.74 -4.69
CA GLY A 126 27.16 33.72 -3.86
C GLY A 126 27.59 33.19 -2.49
N VAL A 127 27.93 34.09 -1.56
CA VAL A 127 28.38 33.76 -0.20
C VAL A 127 27.22 33.79 0.82
N SER A 128 26.02 34.20 0.41
CA SER A 128 24.90 34.45 1.33
C SER A 128 24.20 33.18 1.82
N LEU A 129 24.19 32.10 1.03
CA LEU A 129 23.60 30.81 1.39
C LEU A 129 24.54 29.62 1.06
N PRO A 130 25.64 29.44 1.82
CA PRO A 130 26.56 28.32 1.61
C PRO A 130 25.92 26.97 1.94
N ARG A 131 26.48 25.87 1.42
CA ARG A 131 25.97 24.49 1.64
C ARG A 131 25.74 24.16 3.12
N ALA A 132 26.67 24.52 4.00
CA ALA A 132 26.55 24.29 5.44
C ALA A 132 25.28 24.94 6.04
N ARG A 133 24.96 26.15 5.60
CA ARG A 133 23.74 26.85 6.02
C ARG A 133 22.50 26.16 5.48
N VAL A 134 22.51 25.64 4.24
CA VAL A 134 21.40 24.83 3.71
C VAL A 134 21.18 23.57 4.55
N LEU A 135 22.26 22.84 4.91
CA LEU A 135 22.17 21.67 5.77
C LEU A 135 21.60 22.00 7.16
N ALA A 136 21.97 23.14 7.75
CA ALA A 136 21.39 23.61 9.00
C ALA A 136 19.88 23.92 8.88
N HIS A 137 19.41 24.44 7.74
CA HIS A 137 17.96 24.65 7.51
C HIS A 137 17.23 23.32 7.32
N ILE A 138 17.84 22.35 6.63
CA ILE A 138 17.31 21.00 6.50
C ILE A 138 17.20 20.36 7.89
N ASP A 139 18.22 20.49 8.72
CA ASP A 139 18.23 19.97 10.09
C ASP A 139 17.15 20.65 10.97
N ALA A 140 16.97 21.96 10.83
CA ALA A 140 15.91 22.69 11.53
C ALA A 140 14.48 22.31 11.08
N ILE A 141 14.30 21.84 9.85
CA ILE A 141 13.06 21.20 9.37
C ILE A 141 12.94 19.77 9.89
N GLY A 142 14.09 19.10 10.07
CA GLY A 142 14.24 17.70 10.45
C GLY A 142 14.64 16.83 9.26
N GLN A 143 15.61 15.94 9.47
CA GLN A 143 16.15 15.06 8.41
C GLN A 143 15.05 14.16 7.83
N THR A 144 14.22 13.53 8.66
CA THR A 144 13.18 12.62 8.16
C THR A 144 12.05 13.34 7.41
N PRO A 145 11.45 14.44 7.92
CA PRO A 145 10.53 15.23 7.11
C PRO A 145 11.14 15.67 5.77
N PHE A 146 12.44 15.96 5.75
CA PHE A 146 13.14 16.34 4.52
C PHE A 146 13.36 15.17 3.55
N ASP A 147 13.59 13.94 4.03
CA ASP A 147 13.58 12.74 3.20
C ASP A 147 12.22 12.52 2.51
N GLU A 148 11.12 12.76 3.23
CA GLU A 148 9.78 12.71 2.65
C GLU A 148 9.59 13.78 1.58
N ILE A 149 10.02 15.02 1.86
CA ILE A 149 10.03 16.11 0.88
C ILE A 149 10.80 15.67 -0.38
N ARG A 150 12.04 15.19 -0.24
CA ARG A 150 12.87 14.70 -1.35
C ARG A 150 12.13 13.64 -2.16
N ALA A 151 11.52 12.69 -1.48
CA ALA A 151 10.82 11.60 -2.14
C ALA A 151 9.57 12.09 -2.88
N VAL A 152 8.79 13.02 -2.31
CA VAL A 152 7.63 13.66 -2.98
C VAL A 152 8.07 14.44 -4.21
N LEU A 153 9.15 15.22 -4.12
CA LEU A 153 9.71 15.96 -5.24
C LEU A 153 10.15 15.02 -6.37
N ALA A 154 10.81 13.90 -6.05
CA ALA A 154 11.18 12.88 -7.03
C ALA A 154 9.93 12.22 -7.65
N ASP A 155 8.90 11.94 -6.86
CA ASP A 155 7.67 11.29 -7.30
C ASP A 155 6.85 12.13 -8.28
N GLU A 156 6.84 13.45 -8.03
CA GLU A 156 6.24 14.47 -8.88
C GLU A 156 7.13 14.88 -10.06
N ALA A 157 8.33 14.28 -10.17
CA ALA A 157 9.33 14.57 -11.20
C ALA A 157 9.73 16.06 -11.23
N LEU A 158 10.04 16.60 -10.06
CA LEU A 158 10.55 17.95 -9.88
C LEU A 158 12.07 17.99 -9.72
N ILE A 159 12.66 16.92 -9.16
CA ILE A 159 14.11 16.75 -9.04
C ILE A 159 14.63 15.51 -9.77
N PRO A 160 15.92 15.48 -10.20
CA PRO A 160 16.61 14.26 -10.59
C PRO A 160 16.69 13.22 -9.46
N GLU A 161 16.82 11.94 -9.81
CA GLU A 161 16.99 10.84 -8.83
C GLU A 161 18.30 10.94 -8.01
N ALA A 162 19.27 11.71 -8.49
CA ALA A 162 20.56 11.96 -7.81
C ALA A 162 20.83 13.47 -7.65
N ALA A 163 19.81 14.23 -7.27
CA ALA A 163 19.97 15.65 -6.94
C ALA A 163 20.88 15.82 -5.72
N GLY A 164 21.57 16.96 -5.63
CA GLY A 164 22.31 17.33 -4.43
C GLY A 164 21.39 18.01 -3.42
N GLU A 165 21.77 18.00 -2.14
CA GLU A 165 20.93 18.50 -1.03
C GLU A 165 20.48 19.97 -1.24
N VAL A 166 21.34 20.78 -1.88
CA VAL A 166 21.03 22.18 -2.23
C VAL A 166 19.92 22.29 -3.29
N THR A 167 19.97 21.46 -4.34
CA THR A 167 18.95 21.48 -5.40
C THR A 167 17.61 21.01 -4.86
N GLU A 168 17.61 19.98 -4.01
CA GLU A 168 16.43 19.48 -3.34
C GLU A 168 15.78 20.54 -2.45
N PHE A 169 16.60 21.26 -1.68
CA PHE A 169 16.14 22.33 -0.81
C PHE A 169 15.53 23.49 -1.60
N ILE A 170 16.20 23.96 -2.67
CA ILE A 170 15.67 25.04 -3.51
C ILE A 170 14.31 24.67 -4.10
N GLU A 171 14.20 23.46 -4.67
CA GLU A 171 12.94 22.98 -5.24
C GLU A 171 11.83 22.87 -4.19
N PHE A 172 12.18 22.39 -2.99
CA PHE A 172 11.24 22.36 -1.87
C PHE A 172 10.71 23.75 -1.55
N VAL A 173 11.57 24.76 -1.39
CA VAL A 173 11.14 26.13 -1.08
C VAL A 173 10.23 26.69 -2.18
N ALA A 174 10.61 26.49 -3.45
CA ALA A 174 9.82 26.96 -4.59
C ALA A 174 8.42 26.30 -4.63
N LEU A 175 8.34 24.97 -4.48
CA LEU A 175 7.07 24.26 -4.47
C LEU A 175 6.24 24.58 -3.23
N TYR A 176 6.85 24.67 -2.05
CA TYR A 176 6.14 24.96 -0.80
C TYR A 176 5.48 26.33 -0.87
N LEU A 177 6.21 27.38 -1.26
CA LEU A 177 5.65 28.73 -1.42
C LEU A 177 4.62 28.80 -2.54
N GLU A 178 4.83 28.09 -3.66
CA GLU A 178 3.83 27.97 -4.72
C GLU A 178 2.51 27.40 -4.18
N LEU A 179 2.56 26.27 -3.47
CA LEU A 179 1.37 25.66 -2.89
C LEU A 179 0.75 26.56 -1.81
N ARG A 180 1.56 27.21 -0.97
CA ARG A 180 1.11 28.12 0.09
C ARG A 180 0.28 29.29 -0.43
N HIS A 181 0.62 29.82 -1.60
CA HIS A 181 -0.07 30.98 -2.18
C HIS A 181 -1.16 30.61 -3.20
N PHE A 182 -0.96 29.55 -4.00
CA PHE A 182 -1.85 29.20 -5.10
C PHE A 182 -2.77 28.01 -4.82
N ALA A 183 -2.41 27.11 -3.89
CA ALA A 183 -3.20 25.92 -3.58
C ALA A 183 -3.00 25.44 -2.13
N PRO A 184 -3.42 26.22 -1.10
CA PRO A 184 -3.15 25.90 0.30
C PRO A 184 -3.66 24.53 0.72
N ALA A 185 -4.82 24.11 0.20
CA ALA A 185 -5.41 22.80 0.47
C ALA A 185 -4.54 21.60 0.04
N LEU A 186 -3.62 21.81 -0.92
CA LEU A 186 -2.70 20.77 -1.38
C LEU A 186 -1.48 20.60 -0.47
N LEU A 187 -1.16 21.57 0.39
CA LEU A 187 0.03 21.50 1.25
C LEU A 187 0.01 20.26 2.14
N ASP A 188 -1.12 19.98 2.80
CA ASP A 188 -1.28 18.81 3.67
C ASP A 188 -1.17 17.48 2.91
N ARG A 189 -1.42 17.48 1.60
CA ARG A 189 -1.33 16.28 0.76
C ARG A 189 0.07 16.07 0.18
N PHE A 190 0.82 17.15 -0.01
CA PHE A 190 2.20 17.12 -0.51
C PHE A 190 3.21 16.91 0.62
N PHE A 191 3.04 17.59 1.74
CA PHE A 191 3.96 17.57 2.87
C PHE A 191 3.24 17.29 4.20
N PRO A 192 2.58 16.13 4.35
CA PRO A 192 1.83 15.77 5.56
C PRO A 192 2.70 15.70 6.82
N SER A 193 4.01 15.43 6.68
CA SER A 193 4.96 15.43 7.81
C SER A 193 5.20 16.81 8.43
N LEU A 194 4.95 17.91 7.71
CA LEU A 194 5.14 19.28 8.18
C LEU A 194 3.95 19.73 9.05
N ARG A 195 3.88 19.22 10.29
CA ARG A 195 2.81 19.56 11.25
C ARG A 195 2.83 21.04 11.66
N ALA A 196 4.01 21.62 11.92
CA ALA A 196 4.20 23.01 12.34
C ALA A 196 4.52 23.95 11.16
N LYS A 197 3.57 24.15 10.24
CA LYS A 197 3.77 25.00 9.03
C LYS A 197 4.18 26.43 9.36
N ALA A 198 3.72 26.99 10.47
CA ALA A 198 4.11 28.34 10.91
C ALA A 198 5.63 28.48 11.07
N ARG A 199 6.29 27.45 11.64
CA ARG A 199 7.76 27.44 11.80
C ARG A 199 8.49 27.32 10.46
N VAL A 200 7.93 26.55 9.52
CA VAL A 200 8.47 26.47 8.15
C VAL A 200 8.30 27.82 7.46
N ASP A 201 7.14 28.46 7.58
CA ASP A 201 6.86 29.79 7.05
C ASP A 201 7.87 30.83 7.61
N GLU A 202 8.13 30.82 8.92
CA GLU A 202 9.15 31.66 9.58
C GLU A 202 10.56 31.39 9.06
N LEU A 203 10.96 30.11 8.97
CA LEU A 203 12.26 29.70 8.47
C LEU A 203 12.46 30.16 7.01
N LEU A 204 11.46 29.97 6.15
CA LEU A 204 11.53 30.35 4.74
C LEU A 204 11.49 31.87 4.54
N ALA A 205 10.80 32.61 5.42
CA ALA A 205 10.79 34.08 5.39
C ALA A 205 12.19 34.68 5.61
N THR A 206 13.09 33.99 6.32
CA THR A 206 14.50 34.43 6.45
C THR A 206 15.30 34.26 5.16
N LEU A 207 14.83 33.42 4.23
CA LEU A 207 15.54 33.07 3.00
C LEU A 207 15.07 33.88 1.80
N VAL A 208 13.77 34.11 1.66
CA VAL A 208 13.18 34.82 0.53
C VAL A 208 11.88 35.53 0.91
N ASP A 209 11.67 36.75 0.41
CA ASP A 209 10.39 37.46 0.54
C ASP A 209 9.36 36.89 -0.47
N GLY A 210 8.70 35.81 -0.05
CA GLY A 210 7.70 35.13 -0.88
C GLY A 210 6.51 36.02 -1.26
N HIS A 211 6.05 36.89 -0.36
CA HIS A 211 4.93 37.79 -0.63
C HIS A 211 5.32 38.90 -1.62
N GLY A 212 6.50 39.51 -1.45
CA GLY A 212 7.03 40.49 -2.39
C GLY A 212 7.20 39.92 -3.80
N LEU A 213 7.75 38.70 -3.92
CA LEU A 213 7.87 38.01 -5.22
C LEU A 213 6.53 37.64 -5.84
N LEU A 214 5.53 37.28 -5.02
CA LEU A 214 4.18 36.97 -5.48
C LEU A 214 3.55 38.19 -6.17
N GLN A 215 3.67 39.37 -5.55
CA GLN A 215 3.17 40.62 -6.12
C GLN A 215 3.97 41.06 -7.34
N ALA A 216 5.30 40.95 -7.30
CA ALA A 216 6.18 41.34 -8.39
C ALA A 216 5.90 40.53 -9.67
N THR A 217 5.57 39.25 -9.54
CA THR A 217 5.33 38.33 -10.67
C THR A 217 3.90 38.33 -11.20
N ARG A 218 2.95 39.05 -10.58
CA ARG A 218 1.53 39.01 -10.93
C ARG A 218 1.20 39.73 -12.25
N PRO A 219 0.80 39.03 -13.33
CA PRO A 219 0.38 39.66 -14.58
C PRO A 219 -0.93 40.43 -14.39
N ARG A 220 -1.10 41.53 -15.13
CA ARG A 220 -2.37 42.28 -15.13
C ARG A 220 -3.50 41.39 -15.67
N GLY A 221 -4.64 41.36 -14.98
CA GLY A 221 -5.79 40.52 -15.35
C GLY A 221 -5.72 39.06 -14.87
N ALA A 222 -4.67 38.66 -14.15
CA ALA A 222 -4.62 37.33 -13.53
C ALA A 222 -5.61 37.25 -12.35
N ALA A 223 -6.42 36.19 -12.33
CA ALA A 223 -7.37 35.94 -11.26
C ALA A 223 -6.63 35.75 -9.91
N GLU A 224 -7.17 36.32 -8.83
CA GLU A 224 -6.56 36.30 -7.49
C GLU A 224 -6.76 34.96 -6.78
N ARG A 225 -7.92 34.34 -7.02
CA ARG A 225 -8.18 32.91 -6.87
C ARG A 225 -8.60 32.41 -8.24
N ALA A 226 -8.29 31.16 -8.59
CA ALA A 226 -8.92 30.55 -9.76
C ALA A 226 -10.44 30.54 -9.51
N THR A 227 -11.14 31.52 -10.07
CA THR A 227 -12.60 31.57 -10.09
C THR A 227 -13.06 30.44 -10.99
N LEU A 228 -13.26 29.28 -10.38
CA LEU A 228 -14.18 28.30 -10.87
C LEU A 228 -15.22 28.22 -9.78
N ASP A 229 -16.25 29.05 -9.97
CA ASP A 229 -17.62 28.82 -9.52
C ASP A 229 -17.77 28.27 -8.10
N ASP A 230 -18.23 29.15 -7.19
CA ASP A 230 -19.07 28.76 -6.04
C ASP A 230 -20.42 28.15 -6.52
N SER A 231 -20.44 27.46 -7.67
CA SER A 231 -21.53 26.57 -8.11
C SER A 231 -21.26 25.11 -7.72
N ASP A 232 -20.44 24.90 -6.66
CA ASP A 232 -20.72 23.86 -5.66
C ASP A 232 -21.89 24.29 -4.75
N GLU A 233 -22.92 24.93 -5.33
CA GLU A 233 -24.28 24.61 -4.91
C GLU A 233 -24.40 23.10 -5.10
N ALA A 234 -24.24 22.37 -3.99
CA ALA A 234 -24.59 20.97 -3.85
C ALA A 234 -25.74 20.70 -4.80
N PRO A 235 -25.53 19.88 -5.87
CA PRO A 235 -26.19 20.03 -7.17
C PRO A 235 -27.57 20.53 -6.88
N GLU A 236 -27.77 21.86 -7.04
CA GLU A 236 -28.99 22.55 -6.62
C GLU A 236 -30.05 21.58 -7.07
N ILE A 237 -30.74 20.95 -6.12
CA ILE A 237 -31.66 19.87 -6.44
C ILE A 237 -32.55 20.62 -7.39
N ALA A 238 -32.38 20.35 -8.70
CA ALA A 238 -33.35 20.64 -9.66
C ALA A 238 -34.47 19.81 -9.07
N SER A 239 -35.33 20.49 -8.31
CA SER A 239 -36.71 20.20 -8.12
C SER A 239 -37.19 20.14 -9.56
N THR A 240 -36.84 19.02 -10.18
CA THR A 240 -37.38 18.50 -11.40
C THR A 240 -38.78 18.31 -10.92
N THR A 241 -39.55 19.36 -11.16
CA THR A 241 -40.87 19.62 -10.62
C THR A 241 -41.52 18.26 -10.47
N ALA A 242 -41.61 17.83 -9.19
CA ALA A 242 -42.14 16.53 -8.87
C ALA A 242 -43.42 16.44 -9.66
N SER A 243 -43.46 15.55 -10.64
CA SER A 243 -44.65 15.36 -11.45
C SER A 243 -45.69 14.91 -10.43
N GLY A 244 -46.54 15.85 -10.00
CA GLY A 244 -47.30 15.73 -8.76
C GLY A 244 -47.97 14.36 -8.72
N VAL A 245 -47.72 13.60 -7.65
CA VAL A 245 -48.32 12.28 -7.52
C VAL A 245 -49.82 12.51 -7.40
N SER A 246 -50.58 12.00 -8.36
CA SER A 246 -52.04 12.18 -8.34
C SER A 246 -52.63 11.65 -7.02
N PRO A 247 -53.67 12.29 -6.45
CA PRO A 247 -54.26 11.85 -5.18
C PRO A 247 -54.67 10.37 -5.15
N ARG A 248 -55.10 9.82 -6.30
CA ARG A 248 -55.38 8.38 -6.46
C ARG A 248 -54.12 7.51 -6.28
N ARG A 249 -52.99 7.93 -6.85
CA ARG A 249 -51.71 7.22 -6.74
C ARG A 249 -51.12 7.38 -5.34
N ALA A 250 -51.25 8.55 -4.72
CA ALA A 250 -50.85 8.79 -3.33
C ALA A 250 -51.63 7.89 -2.36
N ARG A 251 -52.97 7.77 -2.50
CA ARG A 251 -53.79 6.81 -1.72
C ARG A 251 -53.34 5.37 -1.90
N LYS A 252 -52.98 4.95 -3.12
CA LYS A 252 -52.48 3.60 -3.41
C LYS A 252 -51.11 3.36 -2.74
N LEU A 253 -50.21 4.35 -2.79
CA LEU A 253 -48.90 4.28 -2.13
C LEU A 253 -49.05 4.20 -0.61
N LEU A 254 -49.92 5.02 -0.01
CA LEU A 254 -50.20 5.02 1.42
C LEU A 254 -50.81 3.69 1.89
N ARG A 255 -51.79 3.14 1.16
CA ARG A 255 -52.32 1.78 1.44
C ARG A 255 -51.23 0.71 1.37
N LYS A 256 -50.35 0.81 0.37
CA LYS A 256 -49.22 -0.10 0.25
C LYS A 256 -48.22 0.08 1.39
N ALA A 257 -47.96 1.30 1.84
CA ALA A 257 -47.09 1.60 2.97
C ALA A 257 -47.60 0.94 4.26
N ILE A 258 -48.90 1.08 4.55
CA ILE A 258 -49.56 0.44 5.71
C ILE A 258 -49.41 -1.08 5.62
N PHE A 259 -49.76 -1.68 4.47
CA PHE A 259 -49.65 -3.12 4.26
C PHE A 259 -48.21 -3.66 4.43
N VAL A 260 -47.22 -2.92 3.94
CA VAL A 260 -45.80 -3.30 4.03
C VAL A 260 -45.28 -3.15 5.48
N ARG A 261 -45.74 -2.13 6.21
CA ARG A 261 -45.46 -1.93 7.63
C ARG A 261 -46.07 -3.04 8.50
N GLU A 262 -47.30 -3.47 8.23
CA GLU A 262 -47.95 -4.60 8.93
C GLU A 262 -47.17 -5.92 8.77
N ARG A 263 -46.40 -6.05 7.68
CA ARG A 263 -45.47 -7.18 7.45
C ARG A 263 -44.09 -7.00 8.11
N GLY A 264 -43.88 -5.91 8.84
CA GLY A 264 -42.65 -5.58 9.57
C GLY A 264 -41.56 -4.89 8.76
N ASN A 265 -41.90 -4.33 7.58
CA ASN A 265 -40.97 -3.59 6.73
C ASN A 265 -41.20 -2.07 6.87
N ASP A 266 -40.68 -1.53 7.96
CA ASP A 266 -40.77 -0.12 8.35
C ASP A 266 -40.01 0.79 7.37
N ALA A 267 -38.82 0.38 6.92
CA ALA A 267 -38.02 1.12 5.94
C ALA A 267 -38.76 1.31 4.60
N GLY A 268 -39.35 0.23 4.07
CA GLY A 268 -40.15 0.28 2.85
C GLY A 268 -41.42 1.11 3.00
N ALA A 269 -42.04 1.08 4.18
CA ALA A 269 -43.19 1.92 4.49
C ALA A 269 -42.83 3.41 4.52
N ALA A 270 -41.72 3.78 5.17
CA ALA A 270 -41.24 5.16 5.22
C ALA A 270 -40.95 5.72 3.82
N VAL A 271 -40.27 4.96 2.96
CA VAL A 271 -40.01 5.37 1.56
C VAL A 271 -41.30 5.51 0.74
N LEU A 272 -42.30 4.64 0.95
CA LEU A 272 -43.59 4.74 0.27
C LEU A 272 -44.41 5.95 0.78
N CYS A 273 -44.29 6.29 2.06
CA CYS A 273 -44.88 7.48 2.66
C CYS A 273 -44.25 8.76 2.10
N ALA A 274 -42.91 8.84 2.05
CA ALA A 274 -42.20 9.98 1.44
C ALA A 274 -42.62 10.19 -0.04
N LYS A 275 -42.81 9.10 -0.80
CA LYS A 275 -43.35 9.20 -2.18
C LYS A 275 -44.80 9.69 -2.23
N ALA A 276 -45.61 9.40 -1.23
CA ALA A 276 -47.02 9.79 -1.19
C ALA A 276 -47.20 11.28 -0.84
N GLN A 277 -46.21 11.90 -0.19
CA GLN A 277 -46.22 13.33 0.17
C GLN A 277 -46.07 14.25 -1.05
N ALA A 278 -45.61 13.78 -2.20
CA ALA A 278 -45.51 14.56 -3.43
C ALA A 278 -46.87 14.84 -4.12
N THR A 279 -47.98 14.83 -3.38
CA THR A 279 -49.35 15.07 -3.85
C THR A 279 -49.82 16.46 -3.42
N SER A 280 -50.78 17.05 -4.14
CA SER A 280 -51.37 18.35 -3.78
C SER A 280 -52.55 18.27 -2.78
N ASP A 281 -52.93 17.06 -2.34
CA ASP A 281 -53.99 16.82 -1.35
C ASP A 281 -53.39 16.87 0.06
N GLU A 282 -53.52 18.02 0.75
CA GLU A 282 -52.91 18.27 2.06
C GLU A 282 -53.27 17.22 3.12
N ALA A 283 -54.52 16.75 3.15
CA ALA A 283 -54.96 15.71 4.10
C ALA A 283 -54.26 14.36 3.86
N LEU A 284 -53.88 14.06 2.62
CA LEU A 284 -53.08 12.87 2.30
C LEU A 284 -51.60 13.07 2.64
N VAL A 285 -51.06 14.28 2.45
CA VAL A 285 -49.68 14.62 2.84
C VAL A 285 -49.51 14.45 4.35
N GLU A 286 -50.41 15.02 5.16
CA GLU A 286 -50.39 14.91 6.62
C GLU A 286 -50.49 13.45 7.08
N ARG A 287 -51.40 12.67 6.50
CA ARG A 287 -51.53 11.24 6.80
C ARG A 287 -50.30 10.42 6.40
N ALA A 288 -49.67 10.76 5.27
CA ALA A 288 -48.45 10.12 4.81
C ALA A 288 -47.27 10.44 5.72
N HIS A 289 -47.12 11.71 6.13
CA HIS A 289 -46.14 12.17 7.13
C HIS A 289 -46.28 11.41 8.45
N ALA A 290 -47.45 11.45 9.08
CA ALA A 290 -47.69 10.77 10.36
C ALA A 290 -47.47 9.25 10.29
N THR A 291 -47.76 8.63 9.13
CA THR A 291 -47.49 7.18 8.93
C THR A 291 -46.00 6.90 8.73
N GLY A 292 -45.30 7.78 8.02
CA GLY A 292 -43.86 7.72 7.80
C GLY A 292 -43.06 7.88 9.09
N GLU A 293 -43.38 8.89 9.89
CA GLU A 293 -42.76 9.10 11.21
C GLU A 293 -42.94 7.90 12.14
N ARG A 294 -44.15 7.33 12.19
CA ARG A 294 -44.39 6.10 12.99
C ARG A 294 -43.56 4.92 12.49
N ALA A 295 -43.33 4.80 11.19
CA ALA A 295 -42.48 3.75 10.63
C ALA A 295 -41.00 3.99 11.01
N LEU A 296 -40.51 5.23 10.88
CA LEU A 296 -39.15 5.59 11.28
C LEU A 296 -38.92 5.44 12.79
N ALA A 297 -39.88 5.83 13.63
CA ALA A 297 -39.82 5.63 15.08
C ALA A 297 -39.84 4.14 15.46
N SER A 298 -40.63 3.32 14.77
CA SER A 298 -40.59 1.86 14.94
C SER A 298 -39.22 1.28 14.59
N LEU A 299 -38.67 1.67 13.44
CA LEU A 299 -37.35 1.23 13.00
C LEU A 299 -36.24 1.70 13.96
N GLY A 300 -36.29 2.95 14.41
CA GLY A 300 -35.36 3.54 15.36
C GLY A 300 -35.37 2.83 16.71
N LYS A 301 -36.55 2.49 17.25
CA LYS A 301 -36.66 1.67 18.47
C LYS A 301 -36.01 0.30 18.33
N ARG A 302 -36.21 -0.36 17.18
CA ARG A 302 -35.62 -1.67 16.88
C ARG A 302 -34.10 -1.59 16.75
N LEU A 303 -33.59 -0.55 16.09
CA LEU A 303 -32.14 -0.29 15.95
C LEU A 303 -31.49 0.07 17.29
N ALA A 304 -32.15 0.88 18.12
CA ALA A 304 -31.65 1.21 19.46
C ALA A 304 -31.63 -0.03 20.36
N ALA A 305 -32.65 -0.88 20.31
CA ALA A 305 -32.66 -2.16 21.03
C ALA A 305 -31.53 -3.11 20.56
N LEU A 306 -31.28 -3.16 19.25
CA LEU A 306 -30.20 -3.95 18.64
C LEU A 306 -28.79 -3.51 19.07
N THR A 307 -28.63 -2.22 19.38
CA THR A 307 -27.35 -1.57 19.66
C THR A 307 -27.19 -1.20 21.14
N HIS A 308 -27.88 -1.90 22.04
CA HIS A 308 -27.84 -1.68 23.49
C HIS A 308 -28.11 -0.23 23.91
N GLN A 309 -28.95 0.49 23.16
CA GLN A 309 -29.31 1.90 23.39
C GLN A 309 -28.10 2.86 23.36
N VAL A 310 -26.99 2.50 22.70
CA VAL A 310 -25.84 3.42 22.52
C VAL A 310 -26.26 4.70 21.81
N THR A 311 -27.17 4.58 20.85
CA THR A 311 -27.92 5.71 20.31
C THR A 311 -29.37 5.62 20.77
N ALA A 312 -29.89 6.71 21.35
CA ALA A 312 -31.28 6.78 21.78
C ALA A 312 -32.25 6.53 20.60
N ALA A 313 -33.36 5.84 20.87
CA ALA A 313 -34.37 5.48 19.86
C ALA A 313 -34.91 6.69 19.09
N ASP A 314 -34.94 7.84 19.74
CA ASP A 314 -35.45 9.14 19.29
C ASP A 314 -34.46 9.90 18.39
N ALA A 315 -33.17 9.57 18.42
CA ALA A 315 -32.17 10.15 17.52
C ALA A 315 -32.19 9.53 16.11
N TRP A 316 -32.67 8.28 15.99
CA TRP A 316 -32.73 7.56 14.71
C TRP A 316 -33.68 8.16 13.67
N PRO A 317 -34.95 8.52 14.00
CA PRO A 317 -35.86 9.12 13.02
C PRO A 317 -35.30 10.36 12.34
N ALA A 318 -34.75 11.29 13.12
CA ALA A 318 -34.17 12.53 12.62
C ALA A 318 -32.92 12.30 11.73
N ALA A 319 -32.17 11.23 11.97
CA ALA A 319 -31.01 10.87 11.15
C ALA A 319 -31.40 10.13 9.85
N LEU A 320 -32.53 9.42 9.85
CA LEU A 320 -32.99 8.60 8.72
C LEU A 320 -33.94 9.33 7.76
N GLU A 321 -34.61 10.39 8.21
CA GLU A 321 -35.58 11.15 7.41
C GLU A 321 -34.99 11.68 6.09
N PRO A 322 -33.83 12.41 6.07
CA PRO A 322 -33.22 12.87 4.82
C PRO A 322 -32.91 11.72 3.83
N LEU A 323 -32.59 10.54 4.37
CA LEU A 323 -32.30 9.36 3.56
C LEU A 323 -33.56 8.78 2.90
N THR A 324 -34.72 8.88 3.56
CA THR A 324 -36.00 8.41 2.99
C THR A 324 -36.47 9.27 1.83
N GLU A 325 -36.26 10.59 1.91
CA GLU A 325 -36.56 11.54 0.85
C GLU A 325 -35.69 11.26 -0.39
N ALA A 326 -34.37 11.11 -0.19
CA ALA A 326 -33.44 10.77 -1.27
C ALA A 326 -33.77 9.41 -1.93
N ALA A 327 -34.26 8.43 -1.15
CA ALA A 327 -34.67 7.12 -1.64
C ALA A 327 -35.94 7.10 -2.52
N THR A 328 -36.70 8.20 -2.57
CA THR A 328 -37.97 8.27 -3.34
C THR A 328 -37.78 8.05 -4.85
N HIS A 329 -36.59 8.33 -5.36
CA HIS A 329 -36.26 8.31 -6.79
C HIS A 329 -35.94 6.90 -7.35
N GLY A 330 -36.01 5.82 -6.55
CA GLY A 330 -36.01 4.44 -7.05
C GLY A 330 -35.35 3.40 -6.15
N MET A 331 -35.85 2.15 -6.16
CA MET A 331 -35.35 1.06 -5.29
C MET A 331 -33.96 0.53 -5.65
N ARG A 332 -33.41 0.92 -6.81
CA ARG A 332 -32.04 0.57 -7.21
C ARG A 332 -30.98 1.56 -6.69
N ARG A 333 -31.40 2.71 -6.12
CA ARG A 333 -30.48 3.71 -5.56
C ARG A 333 -29.83 3.24 -4.25
N LEU A 334 -28.71 3.86 -3.90
CA LEU A 334 -27.89 3.46 -2.74
C LEU A 334 -28.65 3.70 -1.42
N GLU A 335 -29.44 4.76 -1.34
CA GLU A 335 -30.21 5.17 -0.16
C GLU A 335 -31.27 4.13 0.20
N ALA A 336 -32.04 3.67 -0.79
CA ALA A 336 -33.03 2.61 -0.60
C ALA A 336 -32.38 1.29 -0.17
N ARG A 337 -31.18 0.99 -0.70
CA ARG A 337 -30.43 -0.20 -0.31
C ARG A 337 -29.85 -0.08 1.11
N LEU A 338 -29.43 1.12 1.53
CA LEU A 338 -28.95 1.39 2.90
C LEU A 338 -30.09 1.16 3.90
N LEU A 339 -31.25 1.79 3.69
CA LEU A 339 -32.45 1.57 4.51
C LEU A 339 -32.87 0.09 4.58
N HIS A 340 -32.73 -0.62 3.47
CA HIS A 340 -33.01 -2.06 3.40
C HIS A 340 -32.03 -2.90 4.24
N ASP A 341 -30.75 -2.53 4.29
CA ASP A 341 -29.78 -3.22 5.15
C ASP A 341 -30.06 -2.97 6.64
N LEU A 342 -30.44 -1.75 7.03
CA LEU A 342 -30.89 -1.46 8.40
C LEU A 342 -32.12 -2.29 8.78
N GLN A 343 -33.11 -2.35 7.88
CA GLN A 343 -34.30 -3.18 8.08
C GLN A 343 -33.96 -4.66 8.21
N LYS A 344 -33.01 -5.16 7.42
CA LYS A 344 -32.55 -6.54 7.50
C LYS A 344 -31.87 -6.84 8.83
N ALA A 345 -31.04 -5.94 9.36
CA ALA A 345 -30.41 -6.11 10.66
C ALA A 345 -31.45 -6.32 11.77
N CYS A 346 -32.50 -5.49 11.82
CA CYS A 346 -33.58 -5.66 12.80
C CYS A 346 -34.36 -6.97 12.61
N VAL A 347 -34.67 -7.33 11.35
CA VAL A 347 -35.39 -8.58 11.06
C VAL A 347 -34.59 -9.81 11.46
N GLU A 348 -33.27 -9.77 11.25
CA GLU A 348 -32.37 -10.88 11.60
C GLU A 348 -32.30 -11.08 13.13
N ALA A 349 -32.27 -9.98 13.89
CA ALA A 349 -32.29 -10.02 15.35
C ALA A 349 -33.61 -10.58 15.93
N GLU A 350 -34.74 -10.29 15.30
CA GLU A 350 -36.06 -10.74 15.77
C GLU A 350 -36.42 -12.15 15.31
N ARG A 351 -36.05 -12.50 14.08
CA ARG A 351 -36.45 -13.77 13.44
C ARG A 351 -35.26 -14.72 13.41
N HIS A 352 -35.01 -15.37 14.54
CA HIS A 352 -33.98 -16.40 14.66
C HIS A 352 -33.99 -17.37 13.46
N VAL A 353 -32.83 -17.53 12.84
CA VAL A 353 -32.63 -18.40 11.68
C VAL A 353 -32.34 -19.81 12.15
N PHE A 354 -32.89 -20.79 11.43
CA PHE A 354 -32.68 -22.20 11.68
C PHE A 354 -32.17 -22.89 10.43
N GLU A 355 -31.34 -23.90 10.63
CA GLU A 355 -30.95 -24.83 9.57
C GLU A 355 -31.61 -26.19 9.78
N ILE A 356 -31.87 -26.86 8.67
CA ILE A 356 -32.29 -28.25 8.60
C ILE A 356 -31.20 -29.04 7.88
N ASP A 357 -30.46 -29.86 8.63
CA ASP A 357 -29.42 -30.71 8.07
C ASP A 357 -29.90 -32.16 7.99
N LEU A 358 -30.64 -32.46 6.91
CA LEU A 358 -31.09 -33.83 6.59
C LEU A 358 -29.91 -34.80 6.48
N GLY A 359 -28.78 -34.37 5.92
CA GLY A 359 -27.62 -35.22 5.72
C GLY A 359 -26.96 -35.64 7.03
N ARG A 360 -26.79 -34.69 7.97
CA ARG A 360 -26.29 -34.95 9.32
C ARG A 360 -27.27 -35.82 10.12
N TRP A 361 -28.58 -35.56 10.01
CA TRP A 361 -29.61 -36.37 10.66
C TRP A 361 -29.59 -37.83 10.17
N LEU A 362 -29.49 -38.05 8.85
CA LEU A 362 -29.36 -39.39 8.25
C LEU A 362 -28.08 -40.09 8.71
N ARG A 363 -26.92 -39.41 8.68
CA ARG A 363 -25.63 -39.98 9.12
C ARG A 363 -25.60 -40.35 10.60
N ARG A 364 -26.38 -39.65 11.44
CA ARG A 364 -26.53 -39.95 12.86
C ARG A 364 -27.65 -40.96 13.15
N LEU A 365 -28.23 -41.57 12.11
CA LEU A 365 -29.34 -42.52 12.22
C LEU A 365 -30.50 -41.96 13.08
N GLY A 366 -30.81 -40.68 12.89
CA GLY A 366 -31.86 -39.98 13.63
C GLY A 366 -31.51 -39.58 15.07
N ARG A 367 -30.28 -39.83 15.54
CA ARG A 367 -29.82 -39.44 16.88
C ARG A 367 -29.39 -37.96 16.89
N GLY A 368 -30.36 -37.06 17.02
CA GLY A 368 -30.17 -35.63 17.19
C GLY A 368 -31.31 -34.79 16.57
N PRO A 369 -31.49 -33.53 16.99
CA PRO A 369 -32.54 -32.68 16.43
C PRO A 369 -32.24 -32.34 14.97
N MET A 370 -33.24 -32.49 14.10
CA MET A 370 -33.13 -32.15 12.67
C MET A 370 -33.04 -30.63 12.44
N ARG A 371 -33.51 -29.83 13.41
CA ARG A 371 -33.54 -28.36 13.38
C ARG A 371 -32.51 -27.81 14.36
N HIS A 372 -31.62 -26.95 13.87
CA HIS A 372 -30.59 -26.29 14.70
C HIS A 372 -30.74 -24.76 14.61
N PRO A 373 -30.79 -24.03 15.75
CA PRO A 373 -30.74 -22.57 15.73
C PRO A 373 -29.34 -22.11 15.29
N LEU A 374 -29.24 -21.07 14.47
CA LEU A 374 -27.97 -20.51 14.02
C LEU A 374 -27.63 -19.24 14.80
N THR A 375 -27.22 -19.38 16.05
CA THR A 375 -27.04 -18.25 16.97
C THR A 375 -25.83 -17.39 16.58
N ALA A 376 -24.66 -18.02 16.44
CA ALA A 376 -23.43 -17.34 16.01
C ALA A 376 -23.59 -16.64 14.66
N ARG A 377 -24.36 -17.24 13.75
CA ARG A 377 -24.64 -16.68 12.43
C ARG A 377 -25.42 -15.38 12.49
N GLY A 378 -26.48 -15.34 13.32
CA GLY A 378 -27.35 -14.18 13.43
C GLY A 378 -26.57 -12.93 13.83
N LEU A 379 -25.67 -13.05 14.81
CA LEU A 379 -24.79 -11.97 15.26
C LEU A 379 -23.91 -11.42 14.12
N VAL A 380 -23.30 -12.31 13.34
CA VAL A 380 -22.44 -11.92 12.21
C VAL A 380 -23.24 -11.24 11.10
N ASP A 381 -24.43 -11.75 10.77
CA ASP A 381 -25.27 -11.16 9.73
C ASP A 381 -25.79 -9.77 10.14
N ILE A 382 -26.15 -9.57 11.41
CA ILE A 382 -26.50 -8.27 11.99
C ILE A 382 -25.36 -7.25 11.79
N ALA A 383 -24.16 -7.57 12.31
CA ALA A 383 -23.00 -6.68 12.21
C ALA A 383 -22.65 -6.36 10.75
N ARG A 384 -22.76 -7.36 9.86
CA ARG A 384 -22.49 -7.20 8.43
C ARG A 384 -23.50 -6.30 7.73
N HIS A 385 -24.78 -6.38 8.09
CA HIS A 385 -25.81 -5.49 7.53
C HIS A 385 -25.55 -4.03 7.92
N LEU A 386 -25.19 -3.75 9.17
CA LEU A 386 -24.83 -2.41 9.62
C LEU A 386 -23.55 -1.90 8.94
N ARG A 387 -22.51 -2.74 8.81
CA ARG A 387 -21.29 -2.39 8.07
C ARG A 387 -21.56 -2.07 6.60
N ARG A 388 -22.44 -2.84 5.94
CA ARG A 388 -22.87 -2.56 4.55
C ARG A 388 -23.65 -1.26 4.44
N ALA A 389 -24.49 -0.94 5.43
CA ALA A 389 -25.19 0.34 5.48
C ALA A 389 -24.19 1.50 5.59
N ARG A 390 -23.24 1.41 6.54
CA ARG A 390 -22.17 2.41 6.73
C ARG A 390 -21.28 2.58 5.49
N ALA A 391 -20.93 1.49 4.81
CA ALA A 391 -20.11 1.52 3.60
C ALA A 391 -20.81 2.17 2.39
N ARG A 392 -22.15 2.26 2.38
CA ARG A 392 -22.91 2.91 1.30
C ARG A 392 -23.12 4.40 1.51
N LEU A 393 -23.02 4.88 2.75
CA LEU A 393 -23.25 6.27 3.13
C LEU A 393 -22.48 7.30 2.28
N PRO A 394 -21.19 7.10 1.90
CA PRO A 394 -20.47 8.08 1.10
C PRO A 394 -21.08 8.31 -0.29
N GLY A 395 -21.73 7.29 -0.87
CA GLY A 395 -22.39 7.39 -2.16
C GLY A 395 -23.85 7.87 -2.08
N CYS A 396 -24.35 8.19 -0.89
CA CYS A 396 -25.70 8.71 -0.69
C CYS A 396 -25.75 10.23 -0.93
N HIS A 397 -26.81 10.67 -1.61
CA HIS A 397 -27.09 12.07 -1.89
C HIS A 397 -27.71 12.73 -0.64
N LEU A 398 -26.86 13.17 0.28
CA LEU A 398 -27.20 13.86 1.52
C LEU A 398 -26.40 15.17 1.62
N ASP A 399 -26.94 16.17 2.31
CA ASP A 399 -26.18 17.36 2.72
C ASP A 399 -25.07 16.98 3.72
N GLY A 400 -24.03 17.83 3.82
CA GLY A 400 -22.86 17.58 4.67
C GLY A 400 -23.22 17.29 6.13
N PRO A 401 -24.00 18.17 6.81
CA PRO A 401 -24.41 17.97 8.19
C PRO A 401 -25.21 16.68 8.43
N SER A 402 -26.20 16.36 7.59
CA SER A 402 -26.99 15.12 7.76
C SER A 402 -26.16 13.87 7.52
N ARG A 403 -25.25 13.89 6.53
CA ARG A 403 -24.31 12.79 6.28
C ARG A 403 -23.43 12.55 7.51
N GLU A 404 -22.91 13.61 8.13
CA GLU A 404 -22.05 13.52 9.31
C GLU A 404 -22.79 12.97 10.53
N ARG A 405 -24.02 13.44 10.78
CA ARG A 405 -24.87 12.92 11.85
C ARG A 405 -25.15 11.42 11.68
N LEU A 406 -25.54 11.01 10.48
CA LEU A 406 -25.82 9.60 10.17
C LEU A 406 -24.54 8.75 10.21
N ARG A 407 -23.39 9.32 9.86
CA ARG A 407 -22.08 8.68 9.97
C ARG A 407 -21.78 8.30 11.42
N GLY A 408 -21.87 9.26 12.35
CA GLY A 408 -21.60 9.02 13.78
C GLY A 408 -22.47 7.91 14.35
N ILE A 409 -23.79 7.98 14.13
CA ILE A 409 -24.73 6.97 14.64
C ILE A 409 -24.46 5.58 14.04
N LEU A 410 -24.13 5.49 12.74
CA LEU A 410 -23.81 4.21 12.11
C LEU A 410 -22.45 3.66 12.55
N ASP A 411 -21.46 4.53 12.82
CA ASP A 411 -20.16 4.12 13.34
C ASP A 411 -20.30 3.52 14.75
N ASP A 412 -21.07 4.16 15.63
CA ASP A 412 -21.39 3.62 16.96
C ASP A 412 -22.12 2.27 16.87
N ALA A 413 -23.13 2.17 16.00
CA ALA A 413 -23.88 0.93 15.79
C ALA A 413 -23.01 -0.21 15.25
N VAL A 414 -22.10 0.10 14.32
CA VAL A 414 -21.14 -0.87 13.77
C VAL A 414 -20.13 -1.30 14.82
N HIS A 415 -19.64 -0.37 15.64
CA HIS A 415 -18.69 -0.63 16.71
C HIS A 415 -19.29 -1.62 17.73
N VAL A 416 -20.46 -1.30 18.28
CA VAL A 416 -21.15 -2.10 19.30
C VAL A 416 -21.45 -3.52 18.81
N THR A 417 -22.03 -3.65 17.62
CA THR A 417 -22.36 -4.97 17.06
C THR A 417 -21.12 -5.79 16.65
N SER A 418 -20.03 -5.12 16.26
CA SER A 418 -18.76 -5.80 16.03
C SER A 418 -18.15 -6.29 17.34
N ASP A 419 -18.24 -5.52 18.42
CA ASP A 419 -17.77 -5.89 19.74
C ASP A 419 -18.54 -7.08 20.32
N ASP A 420 -19.85 -7.14 20.13
CA ASP A 420 -20.65 -8.30 20.54
C ASP A 420 -20.19 -9.57 19.82
N VAL A 421 -19.97 -9.50 18.50
CA VAL A 421 -19.40 -10.62 17.73
C VAL A 421 -18.02 -11.00 18.26
N ARG A 422 -17.15 -10.04 18.53
CA ARG A 422 -15.79 -10.30 19.04
C ARG A 422 -15.82 -10.93 20.44
N ARG A 423 -16.72 -10.50 21.30
CA ARG A 423 -16.86 -11.00 22.68
C ARG A 423 -17.43 -12.42 22.70
N GLU A 424 -18.58 -12.63 22.07
CA GLU A 424 -19.27 -13.93 22.11
C GLU A 424 -18.58 -14.98 21.26
N LEU A 425 -18.28 -14.67 19.99
CA LEU A 425 -17.65 -15.65 19.10
C LEU A 425 -16.15 -15.79 19.37
N GLY A 426 -15.50 -14.76 19.90
CA GLY A 426 -14.11 -14.85 20.34
C GLY A 426 -13.92 -15.87 21.44
N ALA A 427 -14.80 -15.88 22.46
CA ALA A 427 -14.77 -16.88 23.52
C ALA A 427 -14.94 -18.31 22.96
N LEU A 428 -15.91 -18.52 22.06
CA LEU A 428 -16.14 -19.83 21.44
C LEU A 428 -14.95 -20.33 20.61
N ILE A 429 -14.29 -19.44 19.86
CA ILE A 429 -13.09 -19.77 19.09
C ILE A 429 -11.93 -20.08 20.02
N HIS A 430 -11.73 -19.27 21.07
CA HIS A 430 -10.66 -19.48 22.04
C HIS A 430 -10.80 -20.85 22.74
N GLU A 431 -11.98 -21.18 23.22
CA GLU A 431 -12.23 -22.49 23.83
C GLU A 431 -12.10 -23.64 22.80
N ALA A 432 -12.41 -23.41 21.52
CA ALA A 432 -12.20 -24.41 20.46
C ALA A 432 -10.70 -24.65 20.20
N LEU A 433 -9.86 -23.61 20.25
CA LEU A 433 -8.41 -23.74 20.17
C LEU A 433 -7.87 -24.58 21.35
N GLU A 434 -8.30 -24.28 22.58
CA GLU A 434 -7.91 -25.05 23.75
C GLU A 434 -8.36 -26.50 23.67
N GLY A 435 -9.63 -26.75 23.30
CA GLY A 435 -10.19 -28.09 23.12
C GLY A 435 -9.49 -28.91 22.02
N ALA A 436 -8.92 -28.24 21.01
CA ALA A 436 -8.12 -28.88 19.97
C ALA A 436 -6.69 -29.24 20.43
N GLY A 437 -6.26 -28.78 21.61
CA GLY A 437 -4.89 -28.92 22.11
C GLY A 437 -3.94 -27.84 21.61
N LEU A 438 -4.45 -26.73 21.08
CA LEU A 438 -3.68 -25.55 20.67
C LEU A 438 -3.57 -24.56 21.83
N ARG A 439 -3.00 -25.01 22.95
CA ARG A 439 -2.77 -24.20 24.14
C ARG A 439 -1.28 -23.91 24.29
N SER A 440 -0.96 -22.66 24.64
CA SER A 440 0.39 -22.24 25.00
C SER A 440 0.37 -21.65 26.40
N ASP A 441 1.25 -22.16 27.28
CA ASP A 441 1.36 -21.66 28.65
C ASP A 441 2.36 -20.51 28.79
N ASP A 442 3.09 -20.17 27.72
CA ASP A 442 3.99 -19.01 27.67
C ASP A 442 3.29 -17.72 27.21
N VAL A 443 3.83 -16.57 27.64
CA VAL A 443 3.27 -15.24 27.37
C VAL A 443 3.18 -14.95 25.86
N PRO A 444 4.26 -15.12 25.04
CA PRO A 444 4.14 -14.91 23.59
C PRO A 444 3.15 -15.84 22.91
N GLY A 445 3.06 -17.10 23.37
CA GLY A 445 2.10 -18.08 22.86
C GLY A 445 0.64 -17.71 23.13
N ARG A 446 0.33 -17.17 24.33
CA ARG A 446 -1.02 -16.63 24.63
C ARG A 446 -1.37 -15.44 23.75
N ALA A 447 -0.46 -14.46 23.64
CA ALA A 447 -0.65 -13.31 22.75
C ALA A 447 -0.85 -13.74 21.28
N ALA A 448 -0.13 -14.80 20.83
CA ALA A 448 -0.32 -15.37 19.49
C ALA A 448 -1.68 -16.07 19.32
N ALA A 449 -2.23 -16.69 20.37
CA ALA A 449 -3.57 -17.25 20.35
C ALA A 449 -4.65 -16.16 20.24
N ASP A 450 -4.55 -15.11 21.05
CA ASP A 450 -5.44 -13.95 20.98
C ASP A 450 -5.39 -13.29 19.59
N LYS A 451 -4.20 -13.18 19.02
CA LYS A 451 -3.99 -12.69 17.64
C LYS A 451 -4.69 -13.57 16.60
N VAL A 452 -4.59 -14.89 16.71
CA VAL A 452 -5.29 -15.83 15.82
C VAL A 452 -6.81 -15.65 15.93
N VAL A 453 -7.35 -15.56 17.15
CA VAL A 453 -8.79 -15.33 17.38
C VAL A 453 -9.22 -14.00 16.74
N ALA A 454 -8.49 -12.92 17.00
CA ALA A 454 -8.82 -11.60 16.48
C ALA A 454 -8.82 -11.55 14.94
N GLU A 455 -7.86 -12.20 14.29
CA GLU A 455 -7.80 -12.25 12.83
C GLU A 455 -8.90 -13.12 12.21
N LEU A 456 -9.28 -14.23 12.87
CA LEU A 456 -10.43 -15.03 12.44
C LEU A 456 -11.75 -14.24 12.55
N LEU A 457 -11.90 -13.46 13.62
CA LEU A 457 -13.04 -12.56 13.79
C LEU A 457 -13.07 -11.45 12.75
N ASP A 458 -11.92 -10.89 12.37
CA ASP A 458 -11.83 -9.90 11.29
C ASP A 458 -12.29 -10.50 9.95
N LEU A 459 -11.82 -11.71 9.61
CA LEU A 459 -12.26 -12.43 8.41
C LEU A 459 -13.76 -12.73 8.47
N LEU A 460 -14.25 -13.12 9.64
CA LEU A 460 -15.66 -13.42 9.86
C LEU A 460 -16.54 -12.17 9.66
N LEU A 461 -16.15 -11.01 10.22
CA LEU A 461 -16.89 -9.75 10.06
C LEU A 461 -16.81 -9.21 8.61
N ALA A 462 -15.69 -9.40 7.94
CA ALA A 462 -15.50 -8.93 6.57
C ALA A 462 -16.28 -9.78 5.54
N ARG A 463 -16.21 -11.11 5.66
CA ARG A 463 -16.77 -12.06 4.68
C ARG A 463 -18.15 -12.57 5.07
N GLY A 464 -18.42 -12.63 6.37
CA GLY A 464 -19.60 -13.24 6.96
C GLY A 464 -19.41 -14.72 7.31
N PHE A 465 -18.32 -15.36 6.93
CA PHE A 465 -17.98 -16.73 7.32
C PHE A 465 -16.47 -16.94 7.28
N ILE A 466 -15.98 -17.96 7.97
CA ILE A 466 -14.61 -18.45 7.90
C ILE A 466 -14.59 -19.89 7.40
N ALA A 467 -13.68 -20.24 6.50
CA ALA A 467 -13.52 -21.60 6.00
C ALA A 467 -12.28 -22.29 6.59
N PHE A 468 -12.18 -23.61 6.46
CA PHE A 468 -11.01 -24.39 6.88
C PHE A 468 -9.67 -23.84 6.35
N GLY A 469 -9.64 -23.40 5.09
CA GLY A 469 -8.44 -22.80 4.49
C GLY A 469 -8.03 -21.49 5.19
N ASP A 470 -9.00 -20.67 5.59
CA ASP A 470 -8.76 -19.42 6.32
C ASP A 470 -8.14 -19.71 7.70
N VAL A 471 -8.68 -20.69 8.44
CA VAL A 471 -8.15 -21.10 9.75
C VAL A 471 -6.72 -21.62 9.63
N ARG A 472 -6.47 -22.48 8.65
CA ARG A 472 -5.14 -22.98 8.36
C ARG A 472 -4.16 -21.85 8.04
N ASP A 473 -4.53 -20.95 7.13
CA ASP A 473 -3.64 -19.87 6.69
C ASP A 473 -3.33 -18.88 7.84
N VAL A 474 -4.32 -18.61 8.70
CA VAL A 474 -4.14 -17.81 9.93
C VAL A 474 -3.18 -18.50 10.91
N LEU A 475 -3.30 -19.81 11.13
CA LEU A 475 -2.34 -20.55 11.97
C LEU A 475 -0.93 -20.61 11.35
N ALA A 476 -0.83 -20.80 10.03
CA ALA A 476 0.45 -20.88 9.32
C ALA A 476 1.25 -19.57 9.41
N LYS A 477 0.57 -18.41 9.41
CA LYS A 477 1.22 -17.10 9.50
C LYS A 477 1.56 -16.64 10.92
N ASN A 478 0.88 -17.15 11.94
CA ASN A 478 1.06 -16.75 13.35
C ASN A 478 2.01 -17.68 14.12
N GLU A 479 2.41 -17.25 15.32
CA GLU A 479 3.35 -18.00 16.17
C GLU A 479 2.69 -19.09 17.04
N LEU A 480 1.35 -19.19 17.04
CA LEU A 480 0.65 -20.34 17.59
C LEU A 480 0.82 -21.54 16.64
N LYS A 481 1.68 -22.48 17.01
CA LYS A 481 2.07 -23.63 16.16
C LYS A 481 1.47 -24.95 16.65
N LEU A 482 1.19 -25.85 15.70
CA LEU A 482 0.75 -27.22 15.96
C LEU A 482 1.89 -28.03 16.61
N PRO A 483 1.62 -28.81 17.67
CA PRO A 483 2.57 -29.81 18.15
C PRO A 483 2.76 -30.95 17.12
N ASP A 484 3.86 -31.68 17.26
CA ASP A 484 4.09 -32.93 16.52
C ASP A 484 3.08 -34.02 16.93
N LEU A 485 2.82 -34.99 16.04
CA LEU A 485 1.93 -36.12 16.32
C LEU A 485 2.50 -36.98 17.45
N ARG A 486 1.71 -37.22 18.49
CA ARG A 486 2.14 -38.00 19.66
C ARG A 486 1.94 -39.51 19.46
N SER A 487 1.01 -39.93 18.60
CA SER A 487 0.70 -41.35 18.37
C SER A 487 0.02 -41.63 17.03
N VAL A 488 0.03 -42.90 16.59
CA VAL A 488 -0.73 -43.38 15.42
C VAL A 488 -2.24 -43.18 15.61
N GLY A 489 -2.73 -43.27 16.86
CA GLY A 489 -4.13 -42.99 17.18
C GLY A 489 -4.53 -41.54 16.92
N GLU A 490 -3.61 -40.59 17.14
CA GLU A 490 -3.81 -39.18 16.82
C GLU A 490 -3.86 -38.95 15.31
N PHE A 491 -3.05 -39.66 14.52
CA PHE A 491 -3.16 -39.63 13.06
C PHE A 491 -4.53 -40.12 12.56
N LEU A 492 -5.07 -41.20 13.13
CA LEU A 492 -6.38 -41.75 12.73
C LEU A 492 -7.56 -40.84 13.11
N ARG A 493 -7.51 -40.24 14.31
CA ARG A 493 -8.54 -39.30 14.78
C ARG A 493 -8.44 -37.93 14.10
N GLY A 494 -7.23 -37.52 13.73
CA GLY A 494 -6.92 -36.22 13.15
C GLY A 494 -5.99 -35.42 14.05
N ASP A 495 -5.11 -34.65 13.42
CA ASP A 495 -4.18 -33.73 14.08
C ASP A 495 -4.96 -32.59 14.81
N PRO A 496 -4.28 -31.70 15.57
CA PRO A 496 -4.96 -30.60 16.25
C PRO A 496 -5.77 -29.69 15.30
N LEU A 497 -5.36 -29.51 14.03
CA LEU A 497 -6.12 -28.72 13.06
C LEU A 497 -7.45 -29.40 12.68
N LEU A 498 -7.45 -30.72 12.45
CA LEU A 498 -8.68 -31.46 12.15
C LEU A 498 -9.62 -31.55 13.36
N ARG A 499 -9.08 -31.57 14.58
CA ARG A 499 -9.89 -31.43 15.80
C ARG A 499 -10.51 -30.05 15.92
N LEU A 500 -9.73 -29.00 15.62
CA LEU A 500 -10.22 -27.63 15.58
C LEU A 500 -11.33 -27.45 14.53
N ASP A 501 -11.17 -28.01 13.32
CA ASP A 501 -12.19 -28.03 12.27
C ASP A 501 -13.52 -28.58 12.79
N HIS A 502 -13.47 -29.70 13.52
CA HIS A 502 -14.66 -30.31 14.11
C HIS A 502 -15.29 -29.45 15.22
N LEU A 503 -14.47 -28.89 16.12
CA LEU A 503 -14.97 -28.04 17.22
C LEU A 503 -15.58 -26.74 16.72
N LEU A 504 -14.97 -26.09 15.71
CA LEU A 504 -15.50 -24.89 15.09
C LEU A 504 -16.80 -25.18 14.33
N GLU A 505 -16.91 -26.32 13.64
CA GLU A 505 -18.16 -26.73 12.98
C GLU A 505 -19.32 -26.92 13.98
N LEU A 506 -19.01 -27.37 15.20
CA LEU A 506 -20.00 -27.57 16.24
C LEU A 506 -20.41 -26.28 16.96
N ARG A 507 -19.49 -25.33 17.13
CA ARG A 507 -19.69 -24.15 17.99
C ARG A 507 -20.08 -22.88 17.24
N LEU A 508 -19.73 -22.77 15.97
CA LEU A 508 -19.94 -21.54 15.18
C LEU A 508 -21.13 -21.62 14.22
N ASP A 509 -22.01 -22.61 14.31
CA ASP A 509 -23.33 -22.63 13.63
C ASP A 509 -23.35 -22.03 12.20
N ARG A 510 -22.57 -22.57 11.26
CA ARG A 510 -22.44 -22.06 9.86
C ARG A 510 -21.86 -20.64 9.67
N ALA A 511 -21.35 -20.02 10.73
CA ALA A 511 -20.32 -18.99 10.62
C ALA A 511 -18.95 -19.62 10.24
N TYR A 512 -18.77 -20.92 10.49
CA TYR A 512 -17.64 -21.72 10.01
C TYR A 512 -18.04 -22.74 8.93
N LEU A 513 -17.20 -22.89 7.90
CA LEU A 513 -17.33 -23.89 6.84
C LEU A 513 -16.21 -24.94 6.97
N SER A 514 -16.60 -26.16 7.34
CA SER A 514 -15.69 -27.29 7.50
C SER A 514 -14.96 -27.65 6.20
N GLY A 515 -13.74 -28.17 6.33
CA GLY A 515 -12.94 -28.57 5.18
C GLY A 515 -13.58 -29.69 4.35
N GLU A 516 -13.47 -29.61 3.03
CA GLU A 516 -13.87 -30.71 2.14
C GLU A 516 -13.09 -32.00 2.45
N ILE A 517 -13.64 -33.15 2.04
CA ILE A 517 -13.04 -34.47 2.27
C ILE A 517 -11.59 -34.51 1.76
N TYR A 518 -11.33 -33.99 0.57
CA TYR A 518 -9.98 -33.98 0.01
C TYR A 518 -9.02 -33.09 0.83
N ARG A 519 -9.44 -31.91 1.30
CA ARG A 519 -8.60 -31.03 2.14
C ARG A 519 -8.26 -31.66 3.48
N ARG A 520 -9.23 -32.30 4.13
CA ARG A 520 -9.01 -33.04 5.38
C ARG A 520 -8.11 -34.25 5.19
N GLY A 521 -8.30 -34.98 4.09
CA GLY A 521 -7.42 -36.09 3.69
C GLY A 521 -6.00 -35.63 3.42
N LEU A 522 -5.81 -34.50 2.72
CA LEU A 522 -4.51 -33.90 2.45
C LEU A 522 -3.82 -33.40 3.72
N GLN A 523 -4.54 -32.75 4.62
CA GLN A 523 -4.00 -32.37 5.93
C GLN A 523 -3.49 -33.60 6.67
N ARG A 524 -4.32 -34.66 6.74
CA ARG A 524 -3.95 -35.92 7.37
C ARG A 524 -2.71 -36.55 6.71
N LEU A 525 -2.67 -36.65 5.39
CA LEU A 525 -1.53 -37.22 4.66
C LEU A 525 -0.24 -36.40 4.88
N SER A 526 -0.32 -35.07 4.80
CA SER A 526 0.83 -34.19 4.99
C SER A 526 1.37 -34.22 6.43
N SER A 527 0.52 -34.49 7.43
CA SER A 527 0.97 -34.66 8.82
C SER A 527 2.00 -35.78 8.99
N LEU A 528 1.96 -36.85 8.17
CA LEU A 528 2.96 -37.92 8.20
C LEU A 528 4.36 -37.41 7.83
N GLY A 529 4.44 -36.49 6.87
CA GLY A 529 5.69 -35.89 6.43
C GLY A 529 6.16 -34.73 7.31
N PHE A 530 5.24 -33.98 7.91
CA PHE A 530 5.57 -32.68 8.53
C PHE A 530 5.54 -32.70 10.05
N ALA A 531 4.70 -33.54 10.65
CA ALA A 531 4.46 -33.64 12.09
C ALA A 531 5.21 -34.80 12.76
N ASN A 532 6.06 -35.52 12.00
CA ASN A 532 6.85 -36.65 12.45
C ASN A 532 8.33 -36.41 12.10
N PRO A 533 9.29 -36.60 13.02
CA PRO A 533 10.73 -36.51 12.75
C PRO A 533 11.21 -37.33 11.54
N LEU A 534 10.76 -38.58 11.38
CA LEU A 534 11.18 -39.44 10.26
C LEU A 534 10.63 -38.92 8.93
N GLY A 535 9.36 -38.51 8.91
CA GLY A 535 8.74 -37.90 7.73
C GLY A 535 9.48 -36.63 7.31
N ARG A 536 9.81 -35.76 8.28
CA ARG A 536 10.56 -34.52 8.01
C ARG A 536 11.95 -34.81 7.47
N LEU A 537 12.61 -35.85 7.98
CA LEU A 537 13.91 -36.28 7.47
C LEU A 537 13.80 -36.65 5.98
N VAL A 538 12.83 -37.48 5.61
CA VAL A 538 12.60 -37.84 4.19
C VAL A 538 12.27 -36.60 3.35
N VAL A 539 11.40 -35.72 3.83
CA VAL A 539 11.02 -34.50 3.09
C VAL A 539 12.21 -33.57 2.88
N LEU A 540 12.97 -33.26 3.94
CA LEU A 540 14.04 -32.26 3.89
C LEU A 540 15.33 -32.75 3.25
N TYR A 541 15.61 -34.06 3.31
CA TYR A 541 16.88 -34.62 2.83
C TYR A 541 16.75 -35.40 1.52
N ALA A 542 15.55 -35.86 1.15
CA ALA A 542 15.33 -36.58 -0.10
C ALA A 542 14.33 -35.87 -1.03
N LEU A 543 13.08 -35.67 -0.59
CA LEU A 543 12.02 -35.21 -1.50
C LEU A 543 12.24 -33.77 -1.98
N LEU A 544 12.53 -32.84 -1.07
CA LEU A 544 12.69 -31.42 -1.40
C LEU A 544 13.94 -31.13 -2.27
N PRO A 545 15.14 -31.66 -1.94
CA PRO A 545 16.33 -31.42 -2.76
C PRO A 545 16.26 -32.08 -4.13
N PHE A 546 15.93 -33.38 -4.20
CA PHE A 546 15.98 -34.11 -5.47
C PHE A 546 14.70 -33.92 -6.30
N GLY A 547 13.53 -33.84 -5.66
CA GLY A 547 12.29 -33.48 -6.34
C GLY A 547 12.32 -32.03 -6.86
N GLY A 548 12.88 -31.10 -6.06
CA GLY A 548 13.11 -29.72 -6.50
C GLY A 548 14.09 -29.63 -7.67
N ALA A 549 15.18 -30.39 -7.64
CA ALA A 549 16.14 -30.47 -8.75
C ALA A 549 15.48 -31.01 -10.03
N PHE A 550 14.67 -32.06 -9.93
CA PHE A 550 13.92 -32.61 -11.06
C PHE A 550 13.01 -31.55 -11.69
N VAL A 551 12.17 -30.87 -10.89
CA VAL A 551 11.26 -29.83 -11.37
C VAL A 551 12.02 -28.65 -12.00
N LEU A 552 13.16 -28.25 -11.42
CA LEU A 552 13.98 -27.16 -11.95
C LEU A 552 14.65 -27.52 -13.28
N LEU A 553 15.23 -28.71 -13.41
CA LEU A 553 15.89 -29.16 -14.64
C LEU A 553 14.86 -29.31 -15.77
N GLU A 554 13.74 -29.97 -15.48
CA GLU A 554 12.67 -30.17 -16.45
C GLU A 554 12.04 -28.82 -16.85
N GLY A 555 11.75 -27.96 -15.88
CA GLY A 555 11.21 -26.63 -16.11
C GLY A 555 12.17 -25.74 -16.92
N LEU A 556 13.47 -25.76 -16.64
CA LEU A 556 14.47 -24.99 -17.37
C LEU A 556 14.64 -25.50 -18.81
N GLN A 557 14.57 -26.80 -19.02
CA GLN A 557 14.62 -27.40 -20.35
C GLN A 557 13.47 -26.88 -21.23
N HIS A 558 12.30 -26.63 -20.65
CA HIS A 558 11.16 -26.06 -21.36
C HIS A 558 11.28 -24.58 -21.71
N ILE A 559 12.08 -23.82 -20.96
CA ILE A 559 12.37 -22.43 -21.30
C ILE A 559 13.46 -22.38 -22.38
N VAL A 560 14.53 -23.15 -22.19
CA VAL A 560 15.74 -23.09 -23.01
C VAL A 560 15.57 -23.82 -24.34
N GLY A 561 14.89 -24.97 -24.37
CA GLY A 561 14.72 -25.79 -25.57
C GLY A 561 14.11 -25.04 -26.76
N PRO A 562 12.96 -24.33 -26.60
CA PRO A 562 12.39 -23.52 -27.66
C PRO A 562 13.32 -22.37 -28.11
N LEU A 563 14.02 -21.72 -27.18
CA LEU A 563 14.98 -20.66 -27.50
C LEU A 563 16.15 -21.19 -28.33
N VAL A 564 16.76 -22.31 -27.91
CA VAL A 564 17.88 -22.92 -28.61
C VAL A 564 17.45 -23.40 -30.00
N LYS A 565 16.26 -24.01 -30.11
CA LYS A 565 15.68 -24.41 -31.40
C LYS A 565 15.40 -23.20 -32.31
N LEU A 566 14.95 -22.08 -31.76
CA LEU A 566 14.75 -20.82 -32.51
C LEU A 566 16.06 -20.28 -33.08
N PHE A 567 17.19 -20.51 -32.42
CA PHE A 567 18.54 -20.16 -32.89
C PHE A 567 19.24 -21.29 -33.67
N GLY A 568 18.52 -22.35 -34.06
CA GLY A 568 19.06 -23.46 -34.86
C GLY A 568 19.98 -24.42 -34.10
N GLY A 569 20.00 -24.37 -32.76
CA GLY A 569 20.80 -25.26 -31.93
C GLY A 569 20.17 -26.64 -31.71
N PRO A 570 20.96 -27.63 -31.21
CA PRO A 570 20.50 -28.99 -30.96
C PRO A 570 19.48 -29.07 -29.81
N GLU A 571 18.73 -30.17 -29.73
CA GLU A 571 17.83 -30.41 -28.59
C GLU A 571 18.63 -30.51 -27.29
N THR A 572 18.33 -29.63 -26.33
CA THR A 572 19.00 -29.60 -25.03
C THR A 572 18.32 -30.56 -24.06
N HIS A 573 19.02 -31.61 -23.64
CA HIS A 573 18.61 -32.48 -22.53
C HIS A 573 19.32 -32.05 -21.25
N LEU A 574 18.62 -31.31 -20.38
CA LEU A 574 19.18 -30.85 -19.10
C LEU A 574 18.98 -31.88 -17.99
N LEU A 575 17.93 -32.70 -18.09
CA LEU A 575 17.63 -33.75 -17.12
C LEU A 575 18.40 -35.04 -17.46
N SER A 576 19.33 -35.42 -16.58
CA SER A 576 20.07 -36.68 -16.57
C SER A 576 20.27 -37.13 -15.12
N THR A 577 20.58 -38.40 -14.87
CA THR A 577 20.85 -38.87 -13.50
C THR A 577 21.99 -38.09 -12.85
N ALA A 578 23.05 -37.77 -13.60
CA ALA A 578 24.18 -37.00 -13.11
C ALA A 578 23.79 -35.55 -12.77
N SER A 579 23.07 -34.86 -13.66
CA SER A 579 22.62 -33.48 -13.40
C SER A 579 21.58 -33.40 -12.28
N LEU A 580 20.70 -34.41 -12.15
CA LEU A 580 19.74 -34.53 -11.05
C LEU A 580 20.44 -34.71 -9.71
N LEU A 581 21.41 -35.64 -9.62
CA LEU A 581 22.16 -35.87 -8.39
C LEU A 581 23.05 -34.66 -8.04
N ALA A 582 23.69 -34.04 -9.03
CA ALA A 582 24.51 -32.86 -8.83
C ALA A 582 23.68 -31.66 -8.32
N LEU A 583 22.60 -31.31 -9.02
CA LEU A 583 21.72 -30.21 -8.60
C LEU A 583 21.00 -30.54 -7.29
N GLY A 584 20.57 -31.79 -7.09
CA GLY A 584 19.98 -32.25 -5.84
C GLY A 584 20.94 -32.11 -4.67
N GLY A 585 22.22 -32.48 -4.85
CA GLY A 585 23.29 -32.26 -3.86
C GLY A 585 23.54 -30.78 -3.55
N VAL A 586 23.53 -29.92 -4.58
CA VAL A 586 23.64 -28.46 -4.41
C VAL A 586 22.45 -27.90 -3.62
N LEU A 587 21.22 -28.30 -3.95
CA LEU A 587 20.02 -27.88 -3.23
C LEU A 587 20.03 -28.39 -1.78
N LEU A 588 20.44 -29.65 -1.55
CA LEU A 588 20.59 -30.21 -0.21
C LEU A 588 21.57 -29.38 0.63
N ALA A 589 22.72 -29.04 0.05
CA ALA A 589 23.72 -28.19 0.69
C ALA A 589 23.18 -26.77 0.97
N LEU A 590 22.43 -26.18 0.04
CA LEU A 590 21.80 -24.86 0.23
C LEU A 590 20.75 -24.82 1.34
N ILE A 591 19.97 -25.89 1.48
CA ILE A 591 18.94 -26.03 2.51
C ILE A 591 19.59 -26.13 3.89
N HIS A 592 20.53 -27.05 4.08
CA HIS A 592 21.03 -27.42 5.40
C HIS A 592 22.30 -26.66 5.84
N LEU A 593 23.14 -26.19 4.91
CA LEU A 593 24.42 -25.55 5.25
C LEU A 593 24.34 -24.03 5.10
N ALA A 594 24.36 -23.32 6.23
CA ALA A 594 24.37 -21.85 6.24
C ALA A 594 25.58 -21.25 5.52
N VAL A 595 26.73 -21.95 5.55
CA VAL A 595 27.96 -21.53 4.85
C VAL A 595 27.73 -21.53 3.34
N VAL A 596 27.14 -22.59 2.78
CA VAL A 596 26.86 -22.70 1.34
C VAL A 596 25.84 -21.66 0.91
N ARG A 597 24.78 -21.43 1.70
CA ARG A 597 23.81 -20.35 1.43
C ARG A 597 24.47 -18.97 1.41
N ARG A 598 25.35 -18.68 2.38
CA ARG A 598 26.12 -17.41 2.39
C ARG A 598 27.04 -17.30 1.18
N ALA A 599 27.73 -18.37 0.81
CA ALA A 599 28.61 -18.42 -0.36
C ALA A 599 27.83 -18.24 -1.67
N ALA A 600 26.69 -18.90 -1.84
CA ALA A 600 25.83 -18.77 -3.01
C ALA A 600 25.25 -17.36 -3.15
N ILE A 601 24.78 -16.76 -2.05
CA ILE A 601 24.33 -15.36 -2.03
C ILE A 601 25.50 -14.42 -2.37
N ALA A 602 26.68 -14.65 -1.81
CA ALA A 602 27.87 -13.87 -2.13
C ALA A 602 28.28 -14.00 -3.60
N GLY A 603 28.20 -15.21 -4.18
CA GLY A 603 28.45 -15.47 -5.60
C GLY A 603 27.45 -14.77 -6.50
N LEU A 604 26.14 -14.86 -6.19
CA LEU A 604 25.10 -14.16 -6.94
C LEU A 604 25.30 -12.64 -6.89
N HIS A 605 25.67 -12.13 -5.72
CA HIS A 605 26.04 -10.73 -5.56
C HIS A 605 27.30 -10.36 -6.33
N LEU A 606 28.34 -11.20 -6.38
CA LEU A 606 29.54 -10.96 -7.17
C LEU A 606 29.21 -10.87 -8.66
N VAL A 607 28.37 -11.77 -9.17
CA VAL A 607 27.89 -11.73 -10.55
C VAL A 607 27.09 -10.46 -10.80
N GLY A 608 26.19 -10.10 -9.88
CA GLY A 608 25.42 -8.86 -9.96
C GLY A 608 26.28 -7.59 -9.91
N ASP A 609 27.30 -7.56 -9.05
CA ASP A 609 28.24 -6.45 -8.92
C ASP A 609 29.15 -6.35 -10.14
N ALA A 610 29.61 -7.48 -10.69
CA ALA A 610 30.38 -7.52 -11.92
C ALA A 610 29.54 -7.03 -13.11
N GLY A 611 28.28 -7.46 -13.21
CA GLY A 611 27.33 -6.95 -14.20
C GLY A 611 27.10 -5.45 -14.05
N ARG A 612 26.86 -4.96 -12.82
CA ARG A 612 26.70 -3.52 -12.56
C ARG A 612 27.99 -2.75 -12.86
N ALA A 613 29.15 -3.29 -12.52
CA ALA A 613 30.43 -2.68 -12.82
C ALA A 613 30.63 -2.56 -14.33
N LEU A 614 30.41 -3.65 -15.07
CA LEU A 614 30.59 -3.72 -16.52
C LEU A 614 29.62 -2.80 -17.28
N PHE A 615 28.34 -2.84 -16.95
CA PHE A 615 27.29 -2.16 -17.72
C PHE A 615 26.93 -0.76 -17.21
N VAL A 616 27.26 -0.41 -15.96
CA VAL A 616 26.85 0.86 -15.34
C VAL A 616 28.06 1.64 -14.80
N THR A 617 28.78 1.10 -13.82
CA THR A 617 29.77 1.88 -13.05
C THR A 617 31.04 2.20 -13.84
N ILE A 618 31.59 1.26 -14.60
CA ILE A 618 32.78 1.51 -15.43
C ILE A 618 32.46 2.55 -16.53
N PRO A 619 31.36 2.43 -17.30
CA PRO A 619 30.95 3.47 -18.24
C PRO A 619 30.74 4.85 -17.61
N GLU A 620 30.10 4.92 -16.43
CA GLU A 620 29.89 6.19 -15.71
C GLU A 620 31.20 6.80 -15.24
N ARG A 621 32.07 6.02 -14.58
CA ARG A 621 33.38 6.51 -14.13
C ARG A 621 34.25 6.97 -15.30
N PHE A 622 34.24 6.22 -16.41
CA PHE A 622 34.94 6.63 -17.62
C PHE A 622 34.44 7.99 -18.13
N ARG A 623 33.13 8.23 -18.08
CA ARG A 623 32.53 9.53 -18.45
C ARG A 623 32.89 10.67 -17.48
N GLU A 624 33.19 10.36 -16.22
CA GLU A 624 33.55 11.32 -15.17
C GLU A 624 35.05 11.64 -15.10
N LEU A 625 35.90 10.92 -15.82
CA LEU A 625 37.33 11.22 -15.88
C LEU A 625 37.55 12.67 -16.36
N PRO A 626 38.40 13.49 -15.70
CA PRO A 626 38.62 14.89 -16.08
C PRO A 626 38.95 15.12 -17.57
N PRO A 627 39.78 14.28 -18.24
CA PRO A 627 40.04 14.42 -19.68
C PRO A 627 38.79 14.19 -20.52
N VAL A 628 37.96 13.21 -20.13
CA VAL A 628 36.72 12.86 -20.84
C VAL A 628 35.65 13.94 -20.63
N ARG A 629 35.53 14.50 -19.42
CA ARG A 629 34.66 15.65 -19.16
C ARG A 629 35.08 16.89 -19.95
N TRP A 630 36.38 17.19 -19.99
CA TRP A 630 36.92 18.29 -20.78
C TRP A 630 36.69 18.11 -22.28
N LEU A 631 36.95 16.90 -22.80
CA LEU A 631 36.64 16.55 -24.19
C LEU A 631 35.15 16.65 -24.48
N ARG A 632 34.28 16.22 -23.56
CA ARG A 632 32.81 16.34 -23.74
C ARG A 632 32.31 17.78 -23.76
N ALA A 633 33.00 18.69 -23.08
CA ALA A 633 32.62 20.11 -23.00
C ALA A 633 32.98 20.90 -24.27
N THR A 634 33.95 20.43 -25.06
CA THR A 634 34.40 21.12 -26.28
C THR A 634 33.35 21.04 -27.40
N ARG A 635 33.33 22.10 -28.24
CA ARG A 635 32.42 22.21 -29.39
C ARG A 635 32.64 21.09 -30.41
N SER A 636 33.89 20.65 -30.59
CA SER A 636 34.30 19.59 -31.52
C SER A 636 33.74 18.21 -31.16
N TRP A 637 33.72 17.85 -29.87
CA TRP A 637 33.12 16.59 -29.44
C TRP A 637 31.60 16.58 -29.62
N ARG A 638 30.93 17.73 -29.37
CA ARG A 638 29.51 17.87 -29.68
C ARG A 638 29.24 17.71 -31.17
N PHE A 639 30.06 18.31 -32.03
CA PHE A 639 29.98 18.10 -33.47
C PHE A 639 30.14 16.62 -33.84
N PHE A 640 31.19 15.95 -33.36
CA PHE A 640 31.42 14.51 -33.58
C PHE A 640 30.26 13.63 -33.09
N ARG A 641 29.78 13.86 -31.86
CA ARG A 641 28.66 13.11 -31.28
C ARG A 641 27.40 13.21 -32.13
N THR A 642 27.09 14.42 -32.58
CA THR A 642 25.80 14.75 -33.19
C THR A 642 25.79 14.46 -34.69
N ARG A 643 26.93 14.63 -35.38
CA ARG A 643 27.04 14.48 -36.84
C ARG A 643 27.66 13.16 -37.30
N LEU A 644 28.43 12.47 -36.45
CA LEU A 644 29.06 11.17 -36.79
C LEU A 644 28.54 10.04 -35.91
N TRP A 645 28.66 10.16 -34.58
CA TRP A 645 28.40 9.04 -33.68
C TRP A 645 26.93 8.61 -33.61
N ARG A 646 25.98 9.56 -33.54
CA ARG A 646 24.54 9.25 -33.51
C ARG A 646 24.05 8.55 -34.79
N PRO A 647 24.33 9.07 -36.00
CA PRO A 647 24.02 8.35 -37.25
C PRO A 647 24.61 6.93 -37.30
N LEU A 648 25.81 6.73 -36.74
CA LEU A 648 26.44 5.40 -36.66
C LEU A 648 25.61 4.42 -35.81
N GLN A 649 25.03 4.88 -34.70
CA GLN A 649 24.15 4.04 -33.87
C GLN A 649 22.90 3.60 -34.64
N PHE A 650 22.32 4.48 -35.46
CA PHE A 650 21.20 4.14 -36.35
C PHE A 650 21.57 3.15 -37.45
N ALA A 651 22.84 3.12 -37.88
CA ALA A 651 23.34 2.23 -38.91
C ALA A 651 23.62 0.79 -38.43
N VAL A 652 23.99 0.64 -37.14
CA VAL A 652 24.37 -0.67 -36.56
C VAL A 652 23.19 -1.65 -36.53
N ILE A 653 21.98 -1.18 -36.21
CA ILE A 653 20.81 -2.07 -36.11
C ILE A 653 20.43 -2.66 -37.48
N PRO A 654 20.22 -1.86 -38.55
CA PRO A 654 20.00 -2.39 -39.89
C PRO A 654 21.13 -3.31 -40.35
N LEU A 655 22.40 -2.94 -40.08
CA LEU A 655 23.55 -3.78 -40.41
C LEU A 655 23.43 -5.18 -39.78
N LEU A 656 23.23 -5.25 -38.47
CA LEU A 656 23.16 -6.52 -37.73
C LEU A 656 21.89 -7.31 -38.09
N LEU A 657 20.76 -6.64 -38.24
CA LEU A 657 19.48 -7.29 -38.58
C LEU A 657 19.53 -7.88 -39.99
N THR A 658 20.08 -7.16 -40.96
CA THR A 658 20.21 -7.64 -42.33
C THR A 658 21.29 -8.71 -42.44
N ALA A 659 22.41 -8.58 -41.71
CA ALA A 659 23.41 -9.65 -41.63
C ALA A 659 22.82 -10.94 -41.04
N TRP A 660 21.91 -10.82 -40.06
CA TRP A 660 21.22 -11.97 -39.45
C TRP A 660 20.17 -12.59 -40.37
N ILE A 661 19.27 -11.79 -40.97
CA ILE A 661 18.18 -12.28 -41.84
C ILE A 661 18.71 -12.83 -43.17
N ALA A 662 19.65 -12.11 -43.79
CA ALA A 662 20.19 -12.46 -45.10
C ALA A 662 21.46 -13.33 -45.01
N TRP A 663 21.91 -13.67 -43.80
CA TRP A 663 23.13 -14.43 -43.53
C TRP A 663 24.39 -13.88 -44.23
N SER A 664 24.43 -12.57 -44.47
CA SER A 664 25.46 -11.90 -45.28
C SER A 664 25.95 -10.63 -44.62
N TRP A 665 27.19 -10.67 -44.12
CA TRP A 665 27.85 -9.51 -43.52
C TRP A 665 28.14 -8.40 -44.53
N THR A 666 28.35 -8.74 -45.81
CA THR A 666 28.62 -7.76 -46.87
C THR A 666 27.37 -6.95 -47.21
N LEU A 667 26.22 -7.63 -47.34
CA LEU A 667 24.94 -6.96 -47.59
C LEU A 667 24.50 -6.16 -46.36
N GLY A 668 24.72 -6.69 -45.15
CA GLY A 668 24.57 -5.94 -43.90
C GLY A 668 25.43 -4.67 -43.85
N ALA A 669 26.70 -4.74 -44.28
CA ALA A 669 27.59 -3.58 -44.30
C ALA A 669 27.12 -2.47 -45.25
N TRP A 670 26.65 -2.81 -46.45
CA TRP A 670 26.10 -1.83 -47.40
C TRP A 670 24.80 -1.20 -46.92
N VAL A 671 23.89 -1.99 -46.35
CA VAL A 671 22.65 -1.49 -45.74
C VAL A 671 22.97 -0.59 -44.54
N GLY A 672 23.96 -0.99 -43.73
CA GLY A 672 24.49 -0.16 -42.64
C GLY A 672 25.05 1.16 -43.13
N LEU A 673 25.89 1.16 -44.17
CA LEU A 673 26.45 2.37 -44.75
C LEU A 673 25.37 3.30 -45.32
N GLY A 674 24.38 2.74 -46.03
CA GLY A 674 23.23 3.50 -46.52
C GLY A 674 22.41 4.13 -45.39
N ALA A 675 22.14 3.36 -44.33
CA ALA A 675 21.47 3.86 -43.12
C ALA A 675 22.31 4.93 -42.39
N PHE A 676 23.64 4.81 -42.39
CA PHE A 676 24.55 5.81 -41.82
C PHE A 676 24.45 7.13 -42.57
N LEU A 677 24.63 7.11 -43.89
CA LEU A 677 24.58 8.31 -44.74
C LEU A 677 23.19 8.96 -44.69
N GLY A 678 22.12 8.15 -44.78
CA GLY A 678 20.75 8.60 -44.59
C GLY A 678 20.53 9.23 -43.21
N GLY A 679 21.07 8.61 -42.15
CA GLY A 679 21.03 9.12 -40.79
C GLY A 679 21.75 10.46 -40.61
N VAL A 680 22.90 10.68 -41.27
CA VAL A 680 23.62 11.96 -41.26
C VAL A 680 22.75 13.07 -41.86
N VAL A 681 22.13 12.82 -43.02
CA VAL A 681 21.25 13.80 -43.68
C VAL A 681 19.99 14.05 -42.85
N PHE A 682 19.35 12.98 -42.39
CA PHE A 682 18.12 13.03 -41.59
C PHE A 682 18.30 13.81 -40.29
N LEU A 683 19.36 13.54 -39.52
CA LEU A 683 19.65 14.24 -38.26
C LEU A 683 20.22 15.66 -38.47
N SER A 684 20.61 16.00 -39.71
CA SER A 684 21.01 17.36 -40.07
C SER A 684 19.81 18.29 -40.33
N TYR A 685 18.63 17.75 -40.65
CA TYR A 685 17.41 18.51 -40.93
C TYR A 685 16.54 18.73 -39.68
N ARG A 686 15.81 19.85 -39.59
CA ARG A 686 14.99 20.22 -38.41
C ARG A 686 13.90 19.20 -38.12
N ALA A 687 13.23 18.69 -39.15
CA ALA A 687 12.18 17.67 -39.01
C ALA A 687 12.71 16.31 -38.53
N GLY A 688 13.90 15.90 -38.98
CA GLY A 688 14.49 14.63 -38.57
C GLY A 688 14.99 14.65 -37.12
N ARG A 689 15.59 15.76 -36.66
CA ARG A 689 15.88 15.96 -35.23
C ARG A 689 14.62 15.94 -34.37
N ARG A 690 13.54 16.60 -34.82
CA ARG A 690 12.24 16.57 -34.13
C ARG A 690 11.70 15.15 -33.99
N LEU A 691 11.76 14.34 -35.05
CA LEU A 691 11.28 12.95 -35.01
C LEU A 691 12.14 12.04 -34.12
N GLU A 692 13.48 12.19 -34.17
CA GLU A 692 14.40 11.43 -33.30
C GLU A 692 14.19 11.74 -31.82
N GLU A 693 14.07 13.02 -31.46
CA GLU A 693 13.79 13.45 -30.10
C GLU A 693 12.44 12.89 -29.63
N GLU A 694 11.38 12.99 -30.43
CA GLU A 694 10.04 12.49 -30.10
C GLU A 694 10.01 10.96 -29.96
N LEU A 695 10.64 10.21 -30.86
CA LEU A 695 10.72 8.74 -30.79
C LEU A 695 11.53 8.29 -29.59
N THR A 696 12.68 8.93 -29.31
CA THR A 696 13.51 8.60 -28.14
C THR A 696 12.76 8.87 -26.84
N ASP A 697 12.05 9.99 -26.77
CA ASP A 697 11.21 10.34 -25.64
C ASP A 697 10.05 9.35 -25.46
N ARG A 698 9.35 8.95 -26.53
CA ARG A 698 8.27 7.95 -26.46
C ARG A 698 8.78 6.56 -26.07
N LEU A 699 9.89 6.11 -26.67
CA LEU A 699 10.48 4.80 -26.37
C LEU A 699 11.01 4.74 -24.94
N SER A 700 11.65 5.80 -24.45
CA SER A 700 12.15 5.86 -23.07
C SER A 700 11.03 5.84 -22.03
N ARG A 701 9.99 6.66 -22.23
CA ARG A 701 8.78 6.66 -21.38
C ARG A 701 8.06 5.33 -21.46
N GLY A 702 7.90 4.78 -22.67
CA GLY A 702 7.27 3.48 -22.91
C GLY A 702 8.01 2.33 -22.24
N TRP A 703 9.34 2.27 -22.38
CA TRP A 703 10.17 1.23 -21.76
C TRP A 703 10.16 1.34 -20.23
N TYR A 704 10.28 2.54 -19.68
CA TYR A 704 10.22 2.72 -18.22
C TYR A 704 8.86 2.34 -17.66
N GLN A 705 7.77 2.75 -18.30
CA GLN A 705 6.42 2.35 -17.92
C GLN A 705 6.22 0.83 -18.07
N PHE A 706 6.75 0.23 -19.13
CA PHE A 706 6.66 -1.21 -19.36
C PHE A 706 7.42 -2.02 -18.29
N ALA A 707 8.68 -1.68 -18.04
CA ALA A 707 9.54 -2.40 -17.11
C ALA A 707 9.13 -2.20 -15.63
N HIS A 708 8.78 -0.96 -15.24
CA HIS A 708 8.53 -0.61 -13.84
C HIS A 708 7.05 -0.60 -13.44
N SER A 709 6.12 -0.55 -14.40
CA SER A 709 4.68 -0.52 -14.10
C SER A 709 3.90 -1.68 -14.73
N PHE A 710 4.19 -2.04 -15.98
CA PHE A 710 3.36 -3.01 -16.72
C PHE A 710 3.57 -4.45 -16.26
N VAL A 711 4.79 -4.98 -16.29
CA VAL A 711 5.06 -6.36 -15.84
C VAL A 711 4.65 -6.59 -14.37
N PRO A 712 5.00 -5.69 -13.41
CA PRO A 712 4.45 -5.71 -12.05
C PRO A 712 2.95 -5.63 -11.94
N GLY A 713 2.36 -4.68 -12.67
CA GLY A 713 0.93 -4.45 -12.70
C GLY A 713 0.21 -5.69 -13.21
N LEU A 714 0.76 -6.35 -14.23
CA LEU A 714 0.21 -7.56 -14.83
C LEU A 714 0.21 -8.73 -13.84
N VAL A 715 1.34 -9.02 -13.18
CA VAL A 715 1.41 -10.10 -12.16
C VAL A 715 0.46 -9.83 -10.99
N SER A 716 0.44 -8.59 -10.49
CA SER A 716 -0.46 -8.17 -9.41
C SER A 716 -1.93 -8.29 -9.83
N ALA A 717 -2.25 -7.84 -11.04
CA ALA A 717 -3.59 -7.88 -11.60
C ALA A 717 -4.06 -9.32 -11.81
N VAL A 718 -3.17 -10.21 -12.27
CA VAL A 718 -3.45 -11.64 -12.39
C VAL A 718 -3.79 -12.24 -11.02
N LEU A 719 -2.95 -12.03 -9.99
CA LEU A 719 -3.25 -12.54 -8.64
C LEU A 719 -4.55 -11.97 -8.08
N ALA A 720 -4.76 -10.66 -8.22
CA ALA A 720 -5.97 -10.00 -7.75
C ALA A 720 -7.22 -10.49 -8.49
N PHE A 721 -7.12 -10.73 -9.81
CA PHE A 721 -8.19 -11.27 -10.64
C PHE A 721 -8.57 -12.68 -10.19
N PHE A 722 -7.61 -13.61 -10.09
CA PHE A 722 -7.92 -14.98 -9.65
C PHE A 722 -8.46 -15.01 -8.22
N LYS A 723 -7.90 -14.19 -7.30
CA LYS A 723 -8.44 -14.05 -5.94
C LYS A 723 -9.88 -13.51 -5.95
N ALA A 724 -10.18 -12.52 -6.79
CA ALA A 724 -11.53 -11.98 -6.94
C ALA A 724 -12.50 -13.01 -7.52
N VAL A 725 -12.09 -13.79 -8.51
CA VAL A 725 -12.90 -14.87 -9.11
C VAL A 725 -13.21 -15.96 -8.09
N VAL A 726 -12.21 -16.45 -7.35
CA VAL A 726 -12.42 -17.46 -6.29
C VAL A 726 -13.34 -16.91 -5.21
N ASN A 727 -13.10 -15.68 -4.75
CA ASN A 727 -13.98 -15.03 -3.76
C ASN A 727 -15.41 -14.88 -4.27
N LEU A 728 -15.61 -14.49 -5.54
CA LEU A 728 -16.92 -14.35 -6.15
C LEU A 728 -17.65 -15.70 -6.21
N VAL A 729 -16.94 -16.76 -6.60
CA VAL A 729 -17.47 -18.13 -6.58
C VAL A 729 -17.89 -18.53 -5.18
N GLU A 730 -17.03 -18.33 -4.18
CA GLU A 730 -17.33 -18.73 -2.81
C GLU A 730 -18.47 -17.91 -2.20
N ILE A 731 -18.54 -16.61 -2.48
CA ILE A 731 -19.67 -15.75 -2.09
C ILE A 731 -20.95 -16.20 -2.79
N GLY A 732 -20.91 -16.49 -4.10
CA GLY A 732 -22.07 -16.95 -4.85
C GLY A 732 -22.61 -18.28 -4.33
N LEU A 733 -21.73 -19.26 -4.09
CA LEU A 733 -22.11 -20.53 -3.46
C LEU A 733 -22.73 -20.33 -2.07
N TYR A 734 -22.16 -19.38 -1.32
CA TYR A 734 -22.62 -19.01 0.01
C TYR A 734 -23.98 -18.30 0.01
N GLU A 735 -24.26 -17.45 -0.98
CA GLU A 735 -25.56 -16.77 -1.11
C GLU A 735 -26.69 -17.75 -1.43
N VAL A 736 -26.43 -18.75 -2.28
CA VAL A 736 -27.41 -19.81 -2.54
C VAL A 736 -27.65 -20.63 -1.28
N ASP A 737 -26.61 -20.94 -0.50
CA ASP A 737 -26.75 -21.59 0.80
C ASP A 737 -27.64 -20.76 1.74
N GLN A 738 -27.45 -19.43 1.81
CA GLN A 738 -28.31 -18.55 2.60
C GLN A 738 -29.77 -18.58 2.15
N TRP A 739 -30.03 -18.63 0.84
CA TRP A 739 -31.39 -18.65 0.30
C TRP A 739 -32.15 -19.92 0.68
N LEU A 740 -31.44 -21.05 0.78
CA LEU A 740 -31.99 -22.34 1.16
C LEU A 740 -32.23 -22.48 2.68
N ARG A 741 -31.86 -21.49 3.50
CA ARG A 741 -32.06 -21.54 4.98
C ARG A 741 -33.50 -21.21 5.38
N PHE A 742 -33.91 -21.72 6.55
CA PHE A 742 -35.25 -21.54 7.09
C PHE A 742 -35.31 -20.38 8.09
N ARG A 743 -36.36 -19.55 8.01
CA ARG A 743 -36.61 -18.45 8.95
C ARG A 743 -37.84 -18.78 9.81
N ARG A 744 -37.84 -18.37 11.09
CA ARG A 744 -39.02 -18.52 11.96
C ARG A 744 -40.24 -17.82 11.31
N GLY A 745 -41.25 -18.61 10.92
CA GLY A 745 -42.46 -18.13 10.23
C GLY A 745 -42.66 -18.67 8.79
N ASP A 746 -41.68 -19.38 8.22
CA ASP A 746 -41.81 -20.06 6.92
C ASP A 746 -42.77 -21.28 7.01
N SER A 747 -43.46 -21.61 5.90
CA SER A 747 -44.45 -22.71 5.86
C SER A 747 -43.81 -24.11 5.85
N ALA A 748 -44.55 -25.14 6.30
CA ALA A 748 -44.06 -26.52 6.34
C ALA A 748 -43.70 -27.11 4.95
N VAL A 749 -44.34 -26.65 3.88
CA VAL A 749 -43.99 -27.04 2.50
C VAL A 749 -42.65 -26.40 2.08
N SER A 750 -42.43 -25.13 2.46
CA SER A 750 -41.16 -24.45 2.23
C SER A 750 -40.02 -25.14 2.99
N LEU A 751 -40.30 -25.60 4.22
CA LEU A 751 -39.38 -26.37 5.06
C LEU A 751 -38.89 -27.64 4.33
N ALA A 752 -39.81 -28.48 3.85
CA ALA A 752 -39.47 -29.73 3.16
C ALA A 752 -38.72 -29.46 1.84
N GLY A 753 -39.17 -28.48 1.05
CA GLY A 753 -38.51 -28.10 -0.19
C GLY A 753 -37.07 -27.62 0.05
N LYS A 754 -36.87 -26.69 0.98
CA LYS A 754 -35.53 -26.17 1.34
C LYS A 754 -34.59 -27.26 1.83
N ALA A 755 -35.10 -28.24 2.58
CA ALA A 755 -34.28 -29.34 3.08
C ALA A 755 -33.78 -30.26 1.94
N VAL A 756 -34.66 -30.64 0.99
CA VAL A 756 -34.29 -31.47 -0.17
C VAL A 756 -33.35 -30.72 -1.11
N PHE A 757 -33.68 -29.47 -1.45
CA PHE A 757 -32.82 -28.63 -2.30
C PHE A 757 -31.48 -28.32 -1.63
N GLY A 758 -31.45 -28.11 -0.32
CA GLY A 758 -30.22 -27.95 0.47
C GLY A 758 -29.30 -29.16 0.37
N LEU A 759 -29.85 -30.38 0.48
CA LEU A 759 -29.08 -31.61 0.32
C LEU A 759 -28.50 -31.73 -1.09
N LEU A 760 -29.31 -31.54 -2.13
CA LEU A 760 -28.85 -31.58 -3.53
C LEU A 760 -27.80 -30.49 -3.81
N TRP A 761 -28.06 -29.28 -3.34
CA TRP A 761 -27.14 -28.15 -3.48
C TRP A 761 -25.80 -28.40 -2.79
N SER A 762 -25.79 -29.06 -1.62
CA SER A 762 -24.54 -29.38 -0.92
C SER A 762 -23.58 -30.24 -1.77
N VAL A 763 -24.13 -31.18 -2.56
CA VAL A 763 -23.35 -32.01 -3.49
C VAL A 763 -22.84 -31.16 -4.65
N VAL A 764 -23.70 -30.32 -5.24
CA VAL A 764 -23.32 -29.44 -6.35
C VAL A 764 -22.24 -28.44 -5.90
N ALA A 765 -22.41 -27.79 -4.76
CA ALA A 765 -21.45 -26.85 -4.19
C ALA A 765 -20.11 -27.53 -3.89
N TYR A 766 -20.13 -28.77 -3.39
CA TYR A 766 -18.90 -29.56 -3.19
C TYR A 766 -18.17 -29.82 -4.51
N ILE A 767 -18.87 -30.30 -5.54
CA ILE A 767 -18.28 -30.56 -6.86
C ILE A 767 -17.71 -29.27 -7.46
N PHE A 768 -18.43 -28.15 -7.32
CA PHE A 768 -17.97 -26.87 -7.84
C PHE A 768 -16.71 -26.38 -7.12
N ARG A 769 -16.65 -26.46 -5.78
CA ARG A 769 -15.44 -26.11 -5.01
C ARG A 769 -14.27 -27.02 -5.35
N PHE A 770 -14.52 -28.31 -5.51
CA PHE A 770 -13.50 -29.27 -5.95
C PHE A 770 -12.97 -28.91 -7.33
N GLY A 771 -13.85 -28.72 -8.32
CA GLY A 771 -13.46 -28.38 -9.68
C GLY A 771 -12.71 -27.05 -9.78
N VAL A 772 -13.20 -25.99 -9.13
CA VAL A 772 -12.58 -24.67 -9.19
C VAL A 772 -11.25 -24.62 -8.43
N ASN A 773 -11.23 -25.03 -7.15
CA ASN A 773 -10.06 -24.82 -6.30
C ASN A 773 -8.92 -25.81 -6.57
N LEU A 774 -9.25 -27.06 -6.93
CA LEU A 774 -8.24 -28.11 -7.09
C LEU A 774 -7.80 -28.30 -8.53
N LEU A 775 -8.74 -28.22 -9.49
CA LEU A 775 -8.46 -28.57 -10.89
C LEU A 775 -8.22 -27.32 -11.75
N PHE A 776 -9.15 -26.37 -11.72
CA PHE A 776 -9.17 -25.25 -12.66
C PHE A 776 -8.24 -24.10 -12.27
N GLU A 777 -8.34 -23.60 -11.03
CA GLU A 777 -7.59 -22.42 -10.60
C GLU A 777 -6.07 -22.59 -10.72
N PRO A 778 -5.43 -23.71 -10.29
CA PRO A 778 -3.99 -23.90 -10.45
C PRO A 778 -3.55 -24.00 -11.91
N GLN A 779 -4.44 -24.46 -12.80
CA GLN A 779 -4.13 -24.71 -14.20
C GLN A 779 -4.16 -23.43 -15.05
N VAL A 780 -5.13 -22.55 -14.79
CA VAL A 780 -5.29 -21.30 -15.56
C VAL A 780 -4.48 -20.15 -14.94
N ASN A 781 -4.24 -20.17 -13.63
CA ASN A 781 -3.43 -19.15 -12.97
C ASN A 781 -1.94 -19.33 -13.36
N PRO A 782 -1.35 -18.43 -14.17
CA PRO A 782 0.00 -18.63 -14.69
C PRO A 782 1.07 -18.70 -13.60
N ILE A 783 0.79 -18.11 -12.43
CA ILE A 783 1.71 -18.10 -11.28
C ILE A 783 1.67 -19.44 -10.52
N LYS A 784 0.52 -20.13 -10.52
CA LYS A 784 0.40 -21.49 -9.96
C LYS A 784 0.77 -22.55 -11.00
N HIS A 785 0.60 -22.25 -12.28
CA HIS A 785 0.85 -23.16 -13.38
C HIS A 785 2.34 -23.49 -13.54
N PHE A 786 3.19 -22.46 -13.62
CA PHE A 786 4.62 -22.67 -13.85
C PHE A 786 5.43 -22.70 -12.54
N PRO A 787 6.39 -23.63 -12.35
CA PRO A 787 6.78 -24.71 -13.27
C PRO A 787 6.06 -26.05 -13.04
N VAL A 788 5.44 -26.23 -11.87
CA VAL A 788 5.02 -27.57 -11.39
C VAL A 788 3.92 -28.18 -12.25
N VAL A 789 2.84 -27.43 -12.54
CA VAL A 789 1.71 -27.95 -13.35
C VAL A 789 2.17 -28.24 -14.78
N THR A 790 3.09 -27.46 -15.32
CA THR A 790 3.70 -27.69 -16.65
C THR A 790 4.47 -29.02 -16.68
N VAL A 791 5.31 -29.28 -15.67
CA VAL A 791 6.05 -30.55 -15.57
C VAL A 791 5.09 -31.73 -15.39
N SER A 792 4.08 -31.61 -14.52
CA SER A 792 3.07 -32.65 -14.32
C SER A 792 2.26 -32.95 -15.59
N HIS A 793 1.90 -31.92 -16.39
CA HIS A 793 1.25 -32.12 -17.68
C HIS A 793 2.08 -33.02 -18.58
N LYS A 794 3.40 -32.77 -18.68
CA LYS A 794 4.27 -33.56 -19.55
C LYS A 794 4.41 -35.01 -19.10
N LEU A 795 4.39 -35.26 -17.79
CA LEU A 795 4.44 -36.62 -17.26
C LEU A 795 3.14 -37.39 -17.50
N ILE A 796 1.99 -36.71 -17.44
CA ILE A 796 0.66 -37.35 -17.53
C ILE A 796 0.18 -37.43 -18.98
N LEU A 797 0.55 -36.51 -19.87
CA LEU A 797 0.08 -36.47 -21.25
C LEU A 797 0.34 -37.77 -22.05
N PRO A 798 1.52 -38.42 -21.95
CA PRO A 798 1.76 -39.71 -22.58
C PRO A 798 0.88 -40.84 -22.04
N MET A 799 0.27 -40.66 -20.87
CA MET A 799 -0.64 -41.62 -20.24
C MET A 799 -2.08 -41.55 -20.77
N THR A 800 -2.36 -40.68 -21.75
CA THR A 800 -3.71 -40.50 -22.30
C THR A 800 -4.34 -41.80 -22.80
N PRO A 801 -3.67 -42.65 -23.60
CA PRO A 801 -4.25 -43.92 -24.06
C PRO A 801 -4.64 -44.85 -22.90
N GLN A 802 -3.84 -44.91 -21.83
CA GLN A 802 -4.09 -45.76 -20.66
C GLN A 802 -5.32 -45.29 -19.89
N PHE A 803 -5.51 -43.98 -19.72
CA PHE A 803 -6.72 -43.44 -19.09
C PHE A 803 -7.97 -43.72 -19.93
N ILE A 804 -7.89 -43.54 -21.26
CA ILE A 804 -9.02 -43.85 -22.15
C ILE A 804 -9.39 -45.33 -22.04
N ALA A 805 -8.41 -46.22 -22.21
CA ALA A 805 -8.61 -47.67 -22.10
C ALA A 805 -9.18 -48.09 -20.73
N PHE A 806 -8.77 -47.43 -19.64
CA PHE A 806 -9.33 -47.67 -18.32
C PHE A 806 -10.83 -47.33 -18.27
N PHE A 807 -11.24 -46.17 -18.81
CA PHE A 807 -12.63 -45.73 -18.79
C PHE A 807 -13.53 -46.49 -19.78
N GLU A 808 -12.96 -47.08 -20.84
CA GLU A 808 -13.71 -47.94 -21.77
C GLU A 808 -14.29 -49.18 -21.07
N ASN A 809 -13.75 -49.60 -19.91
CA ASN A 809 -14.34 -50.67 -19.10
C ASN A 809 -15.72 -50.31 -18.50
N PHE A 810 -16.06 -49.02 -18.45
CA PHE A 810 -17.28 -48.54 -17.78
C PHE A 810 -18.19 -47.72 -18.70
N PHE A 811 -17.65 -47.14 -19.78
CA PHE A 811 -18.35 -46.20 -20.66
C PHE A 811 -18.08 -46.49 -22.14
N SER A 812 -18.91 -45.94 -23.03
CA SER A 812 -18.67 -46.01 -24.47
C SER A 812 -17.34 -45.34 -24.87
N THR A 813 -16.68 -45.81 -25.92
CA THR A 813 -15.39 -45.27 -26.41
C THR A 813 -15.37 -43.75 -26.52
N ALA A 814 -16.42 -43.11 -27.07
CA ALA A 814 -16.48 -41.65 -27.17
C ALA A 814 -16.52 -40.95 -25.79
N THR A 815 -17.26 -41.53 -24.85
CA THR A 815 -17.38 -41.01 -23.48
C THR A 815 -16.09 -41.26 -22.69
N ALA A 816 -15.50 -42.45 -22.82
CA ALA A 816 -14.23 -42.82 -22.22
C ALA A 816 -13.08 -41.96 -22.75
N ALA A 817 -13.05 -41.69 -24.06
CA ALA A 817 -12.09 -40.77 -24.67
C ALA A 817 -12.24 -39.35 -24.10
N SER A 818 -13.48 -38.85 -24.00
CA SER A 818 -13.77 -37.52 -23.45
C SER A 818 -13.36 -37.41 -21.98
N ILE A 819 -13.71 -38.40 -21.15
CA ILE A 819 -13.35 -38.45 -19.73
C ILE A 819 -11.83 -38.62 -19.56
N GLY A 820 -11.19 -39.47 -20.36
CA GLY A 820 -9.75 -39.70 -20.33
C GLY A 820 -8.96 -38.45 -20.66
N VAL A 821 -9.32 -37.74 -21.74
CA VAL A 821 -8.71 -36.46 -22.12
C VAL A 821 -8.98 -35.39 -21.06
N ALA A 822 -10.20 -35.28 -20.55
CA ALA A 822 -10.53 -34.34 -19.48
C ALA A 822 -9.72 -34.62 -18.20
N THR A 823 -9.52 -35.89 -17.85
CA THR A 823 -8.72 -36.32 -16.69
C THR A 823 -7.26 -35.92 -16.87
N VAL A 824 -6.64 -36.26 -18.01
CA VAL A 824 -5.24 -35.90 -18.30
C VAL A 824 -5.03 -34.39 -18.31
N THR A 825 -6.02 -33.65 -18.81
CA THR A 825 -5.95 -32.19 -18.86
C THR A 825 -6.06 -31.59 -17.46
N THR A 826 -6.97 -32.07 -16.60
CA THR A 826 -7.26 -31.42 -15.31
C THR A 826 -6.42 -31.93 -14.13
N LEU A 827 -5.99 -33.20 -14.15
CA LEU A 827 -5.22 -33.83 -13.08
C LEU A 827 -3.91 -33.10 -12.71
N PRO A 828 -3.14 -32.51 -13.66
CA PRO A 828 -1.96 -31.72 -13.32
C PRO A 828 -2.24 -30.54 -12.37
N GLY A 829 -3.46 -29.98 -12.39
CA GLY A 829 -3.87 -28.91 -11.48
C GLY A 829 -3.74 -29.31 -10.00
N VAL A 830 -3.96 -30.58 -9.68
CA VAL A 830 -3.80 -31.15 -8.33
C VAL A 830 -2.38 -30.91 -7.81
N PHE A 831 -1.34 -31.13 -8.63
CA PHE A 831 0.06 -30.96 -8.20
C PHE A 831 0.39 -29.49 -7.92
N GLY A 832 -0.14 -28.58 -8.73
CA GLY A 832 -0.04 -27.14 -8.47
C GLY A 832 -0.66 -26.76 -7.14
N PHE A 833 -1.88 -27.22 -6.88
CA PHE A 833 -2.56 -27.03 -5.59
C PHE A 833 -1.74 -27.60 -4.42
N LEU A 834 -1.26 -28.84 -4.54
CA LEU A 834 -0.50 -29.54 -3.51
C LEU A 834 0.76 -28.78 -3.07
N VAL A 835 1.52 -28.18 -4.00
CA VAL A 835 2.75 -27.46 -3.66
C VAL A 835 2.47 -26.25 -2.76
N TRP A 836 1.41 -25.51 -3.06
CA TRP A 836 1.01 -24.35 -2.24
C TRP A 836 0.44 -24.78 -0.89
N GLU A 837 -0.39 -25.81 -0.87
CA GLU A 837 -1.00 -26.34 0.35
C GLU A 837 0.04 -26.95 1.29
N PHE A 838 0.98 -27.73 0.76
CA PHE A 838 2.06 -28.33 1.55
C PHE A 838 3.01 -27.30 2.12
N LYS A 839 3.28 -26.22 1.38
CA LYS A 839 4.08 -25.11 1.88
C LYS A 839 3.44 -24.46 3.11
N GLU A 840 2.13 -24.19 3.08
CA GLU A 840 1.45 -23.60 4.24
C GLU A 840 1.30 -24.63 5.38
N ASN A 841 1.02 -25.90 5.07
CA ASN A 841 0.98 -26.97 6.07
C ASN A 841 2.31 -27.18 6.80
N TRP A 842 3.43 -27.08 6.09
CA TRP A 842 4.77 -27.17 6.68
C TRP A 842 4.97 -26.13 7.79
N ARG A 843 4.53 -24.88 7.54
CA ARG A 843 4.74 -23.72 8.43
C ARG A 843 3.89 -23.76 9.70
N MET A 844 2.89 -24.64 9.78
CA MET A 844 2.02 -24.73 10.94
C MET A 844 2.65 -25.47 12.12
N TYR A 845 3.59 -26.39 11.88
CA TYR A 845 4.16 -27.23 12.95
C TYR A 845 5.29 -26.52 13.71
N ALA A 846 5.32 -26.69 15.03
CA ALA A 846 6.29 -26.04 15.92
C ALA A 846 7.74 -26.42 15.59
N ALA A 847 7.98 -27.68 15.22
CA ALA A 847 9.29 -28.17 14.79
C ALA A 847 9.81 -27.51 13.50
N ASN A 848 8.91 -26.95 12.69
CA ASN A 848 9.20 -26.28 11.42
C ASN A 848 9.23 -24.75 11.55
N ARG A 849 9.10 -24.21 12.77
CA ARG A 849 9.18 -22.78 13.05
C ARG A 849 10.55 -22.23 12.61
N LYS A 850 10.57 -20.98 12.15
CA LYS A 850 11.83 -20.28 11.93
C LYS A 850 12.62 -20.17 13.25
N PRO A 851 13.95 -20.29 13.22
CA PRO A 851 14.75 -20.31 14.46
C PRO A 851 14.77 -18.97 15.21
N ALA A 852 14.56 -17.85 14.50
CA ALA A 852 14.51 -16.51 15.06
C ALA A 852 13.26 -15.77 14.60
N LEU A 853 12.84 -14.76 15.38
CA LEU A 853 11.74 -13.88 15.03
C LEU A 853 11.95 -13.27 13.65
N SER A 854 10.86 -13.20 12.87
CA SER A 854 10.91 -12.71 11.50
C SER A 854 9.80 -11.70 11.22
N PRO A 855 9.99 -10.81 10.23
CA PRO A 855 8.98 -9.80 9.92
C PRO A 855 7.62 -10.43 9.61
N MET A 856 6.58 -9.89 10.23
CA MET A 856 5.20 -10.35 10.09
C MET A 856 4.46 -9.57 9.01
N ILE A 857 3.40 -10.19 8.51
CA ILE A 857 2.46 -9.57 7.57
C ILE A 857 1.48 -8.71 8.37
N VAL A 858 1.32 -7.46 7.96
CA VAL A 858 0.42 -6.48 8.57
C VAL A 858 -0.73 -6.10 7.64
N GLY A 859 -0.45 -5.83 6.36
CA GLY A 859 -1.46 -5.37 5.41
C GLY A 859 -2.38 -6.49 4.90
N SER A 860 -3.61 -6.13 4.50
CA SER A 860 -4.59 -7.01 3.85
C SER A 860 -4.12 -7.67 2.54
N HIS A 861 -3.01 -7.16 1.98
CA HIS A 861 -2.36 -7.63 0.76
C HIS A 861 -1.10 -8.48 1.01
N GLY A 862 -0.80 -8.86 2.26
CA GLY A 862 0.39 -9.68 2.54
C GLY A 862 1.69 -8.89 2.74
N GLU A 863 1.58 -7.60 3.08
CA GLU A 863 2.72 -6.68 3.19
C GLU A 863 3.28 -6.60 4.62
N THR A 864 4.60 -6.46 4.74
CA THR A 864 5.28 -6.09 6.01
C THR A 864 5.27 -4.57 6.18
N VAL A 865 5.57 -4.06 7.39
CA VAL A 865 5.66 -2.60 7.64
C VAL A 865 6.59 -1.90 6.63
N TYR A 866 7.78 -2.46 6.41
CA TYR A 866 8.71 -1.94 5.40
C TYR A 866 8.12 -1.95 3.98
N ARG A 867 7.37 -2.98 3.60
CA ARG A 867 6.72 -3.04 2.28
C ARG A 867 5.57 -2.05 2.17
N LEU A 868 4.89 -1.65 3.24
CA LEU A 868 3.84 -0.63 3.16
C LEU A 868 4.41 0.74 2.75
N LEU A 869 5.58 1.09 3.29
CA LEU A 869 6.25 2.38 3.06
C LEU A 869 7.11 2.40 1.80
N ARG A 870 7.69 1.26 1.38
CA ARG A 870 8.63 1.25 0.26
C ARG A 870 7.97 1.02 -1.11
N PRO A 871 8.04 1.96 -2.06
CA PRO A 871 7.59 1.74 -3.43
C PRO A 871 8.27 0.53 -4.10
N GLY A 872 7.48 -0.36 -4.68
CA GLY A 872 7.99 -1.52 -5.43
C GLY A 872 6.90 -2.32 -6.17
N PHE A 873 7.33 -3.43 -6.78
CA PHE A 873 6.53 -4.31 -7.66
C PHE A 873 5.24 -4.83 -6.97
N HIS A 874 5.30 -5.07 -5.65
CA HIS A 874 4.17 -5.42 -4.77
C HIS A 874 4.29 -4.75 -3.38
N SER A 875 4.77 -3.50 -3.36
CA SER A 875 5.02 -2.75 -2.14
C SER A 875 4.79 -1.25 -2.36
N GLY A 876 4.67 -0.49 -1.29
CA GLY A 876 4.50 0.96 -1.27
C GLY A 876 3.04 1.36 -1.36
N THR A 877 2.16 0.59 -0.73
CA THR A 877 0.73 0.89 -0.66
C THR A 877 0.49 2.31 -0.15
N VAL A 878 1.19 2.74 0.90
CA VAL A 878 1.05 4.08 1.47
C VAL A 878 1.48 5.18 0.49
N PRO A 879 2.73 5.20 -0.04
CA PRO A 879 3.13 6.21 -1.02
C PRO A 879 2.24 6.23 -2.28
N LYS A 880 1.82 5.05 -2.77
CA LYS A 880 0.94 4.95 -3.95
C LYS A 880 -0.43 5.54 -3.69
N LEU A 881 -1.00 5.34 -2.50
CA LEU A 881 -2.29 5.93 -2.11
C LEU A 881 -2.18 7.45 -2.00
N PHE A 882 -1.13 7.97 -1.34
CA PHE A 882 -0.87 9.42 -1.31
C PHE A 882 -0.69 10.03 -2.70
N LYS A 883 0.02 9.34 -3.60
CA LYS A 883 0.17 9.77 -4.99
C LYS A 883 -1.16 9.81 -5.75
N LYS A 884 -2.03 8.82 -5.54
CA LYS A 884 -3.37 8.80 -6.12
C LYS A 884 -4.26 9.89 -5.52
N LEU A 885 -4.19 10.10 -4.20
CA LEU A 885 -4.89 11.17 -3.50
C LEU A 885 -4.50 12.55 -4.03
N ARG A 886 -3.20 12.85 -4.15
CA ARG A 886 -2.71 14.10 -4.79
C ARG A 886 -3.18 14.27 -6.23
N ARG A 887 -3.35 13.16 -6.98
CA ARG A 887 -3.85 13.20 -8.36
C ARG A 887 -5.36 13.44 -8.42
N ALA A 888 -6.13 12.83 -7.52
CA ALA A 888 -7.57 13.01 -7.41
C ALA A 888 -7.90 14.45 -6.99
N GLU A 889 -7.20 14.98 -5.98
CA GLU A 889 -7.36 16.35 -5.50
C GLU A 889 -7.04 17.38 -6.60
N ARG A 890 -5.97 17.17 -7.37
CA ARG A 890 -5.63 18.02 -8.52
C ARG A 890 -6.68 17.99 -9.63
N ARG A 891 -7.40 16.88 -9.77
CA ARG A 891 -8.51 16.73 -10.72
C ARG A 891 -9.85 17.18 -10.14
N ARG A 892 -9.88 17.53 -8.84
CA ARG A 892 -11.08 17.84 -8.06
C ARG A 892 -12.13 16.72 -8.10
N ASP A 893 -11.66 15.46 -8.11
CA ASP A 893 -12.54 14.28 -8.08
C ASP A 893 -12.78 13.85 -6.62
N LEU A 894 -13.83 14.41 -6.00
CA LEU A 894 -14.18 14.15 -4.60
C LEU A 894 -14.41 12.67 -4.31
N ALA A 895 -14.94 11.90 -5.28
CA ALA A 895 -15.20 10.48 -5.11
C ALA A 895 -13.90 9.68 -5.02
N ASP A 896 -12.93 9.94 -5.91
CA ASP A 896 -11.62 9.30 -5.84
C ASP A 896 -10.79 9.81 -4.64
N VAL A 897 -10.95 11.07 -4.21
CA VAL A 897 -10.33 11.60 -2.98
C VAL A 897 -10.80 10.80 -1.77
N GLN A 898 -12.11 10.67 -1.57
CA GLN A 898 -12.68 9.92 -0.44
C GLN A 898 -12.25 8.45 -0.47
N LYS A 899 -12.34 7.81 -1.64
CA LYS A 899 -11.93 6.41 -1.83
C LYS A 899 -10.47 6.17 -1.46
N HIS A 900 -9.57 7.10 -1.78
CA HIS A 900 -8.15 6.98 -1.44
C HIS A 900 -7.87 7.32 0.03
N ALA A 901 -8.64 8.23 0.63
CA ALA A 901 -8.60 8.49 2.07
C ALA A 901 -9.07 7.27 2.88
N ASP A 902 -10.20 6.66 2.51
CA ASP A 902 -10.72 5.44 3.15
C ASP A 902 -9.71 4.28 3.05
N ALA A 903 -9.04 4.16 1.90
CA ALA A 903 -8.00 3.16 1.71
C ALA A 903 -6.76 3.40 2.59
N LEU A 904 -6.40 4.65 2.88
CA LEU A 904 -5.34 4.99 3.85
C LEU A 904 -5.79 4.65 5.27
N HIS A 905 -7.04 4.98 5.62
CA HIS A 905 -7.61 4.66 6.92
C HIS A 905 -7.60 3.15 7.21
N HIS A 906 -7.92 2.30 6.22
CA HIS A 906 -7.77 0.86 6.40
C HIS A 906 -6.34 0.38 6.63
N VAL A 907 -5.33 1.12 6.15
CA VAL A 907 -3.92 0.83 6.47
C VAL A 907 -3.59 1.27 7.89
N GLU A 908 -4.12 2.41 8.35
CA GLU A 908 -4.02 2.86 9.75
C GLU A 908 -4.59 1.81 10.71
N GLU A 909 -5.81 1.33 10.43
CA GLU A 909 -6.45 0.25 11.21
C GLU A 909 -5.60 -1.02 11.24
N ALA A 910 -5.02 -1.43 10.10
CA ALA A 910 -4.16 -2.61 10.02
C ALA A 910 -2.89 -2.47 10.89
N ILE A 911 -2.28 -1.28 10.90
CA ILE A 911 -1.12 -0.98 11.75
C ILE A 911 -1.52 -0.93 13.23
N ALA A 912 -2.65 -0.31 13.55
CA ALA A 912 -3.17 -0.26 14.92
C ALA A 912 -3.44 -1.67 15.47
N HIS A 913 -4.05 -2.54 14.65
CA HIS A 913 -4.24 -3.95 14.98
C HIS A 913 -2.91 -4.69 15.18
N PHE A 914 -1.90 -4.44 14.35
CA PHE A 914 -0.58 -5.04 14.49
C PHE A 914 0.09 -4.64 15.82
N ILE A 915 0.09 -3.35 16.16
CA ILE A 915 0.63 -2.87 17.44
C ILE A 915 -0.16 -3.47 18.62
N THR A 916 -1.48 -3.47 18.53
CA THR A 916 -2.35 -4.02 19.59
C THR A 916 -2.08 -5.51 19.81
N ARG A 917 -1.94 -6.30 18.74
CA ARG A 917 -1.81 -7.77 18.80
C ARG A 917 -0.39 -8.26 19.08
N ASP A 918 0.65 -7.49 18.73
CA ASP A 918 2.04 -7.95 18.86
C ASP A 918 2.85 -7.21 19.94
N LEU A 919 2.44 -6.00 20.33
CA LEU A 919 3.07 -5.24 21.40
C LEU A 919 2.20 -5.22 22.66
N VAL A 920 0.98 -4.67 22.55
CA VAL A 920 0.09 -4.47 23.70
C VAL A 920 -0.38 -5.81 24.29
N ALA A 921 -0.74 -6.78 23.45
CA ALA A 921 -1.17 -8.11 23.92
C ALA A 921 -0.08 -8.85 24.71
N VAL A 922 1.19 -8.73 24.31
CA VAL A 922 2.32 -9.33 25.05
C VAL A 922 2.46 -8.69 26.43
N LEU A 923 2.38 -7.36 26.49
CA LEU A 923 2.45 -6.60 27.75
C LEU A 923 1.30 -6.99 28.70
N ARG A 924 0.07 -7.04 28.19
CA ARG A 924 -1.12 -7.49 28.94
C ARG A 924 -0.97 -8.93 29.44
N ALA A 925 -0.57 -9.86 28.57
CA ALA A 925 -0.43 -11.27 28.92
C ALA A 925 0.73 -11.55 29.89
N SER A 926 1.70 -10.63 30.01
CA SER A 926 2.87 -10.77 30.90
C SER A 926 2.56 -10.45 32.36
N GLY A 927 1.62 -9.55 32.62
CA GLY A 927 1.37 -8.99 33.96
C GLY A 927 2.50 -8.13 34.55
N ARG A 928 3.62 -7.91 33.82
CA ARG A 928 4.78 -7.12 34.29
C ARG A 928 4.59 -5.61 34.18
N LEU A 929 3.61 -5.16 33.40
CA LEU A 929 3.26 -3.75 33.22
C LEU A 929 1.97 -3.45 33.97
N ALA A 930 2.04 -2.57 34.97
CA ALA A 930 0.86 -2.04 35.65
C ALA A 930 -0.04 -1.30 34.64
N HIS A 931 -1.36 -1.44 34.78
CA HIS A 931 -2.35 -0.81 33.90
C HIS A 931 -2.26 -1.20 32.41
N ALA A 932 -1.65 -2.34 32.06
CA ALA A 932 -1.55 -2.81 30.68
C ALA A 932 -2.92 -2.94 29.97
N ASP A 933 -4.01 -3.19 30.72
CA ASP A 933 -5.38 -3.25 30.18
C ASP A 933 -5.88 -1.88 29.70
N ALA A 934 -5.39 -0.78 30.31
CA ALA A 934 -5.72 0.58 29.92
C ALA A 934 -4.82 1.12 28.78
N LEU A 935 -3.79 0.38 28.39
CA LEU A 935 -2.91 0.74 27.27
C LEU A 935 -3.64 0.51 25.94
N VAL A 936 -3.88 1.57 25.18
CA VAL A 936 -4.57 1.49 23.87
C VAL A 936 -3.83 2.28 22.81
N VAL A 937 -3.93 1.82 21.56
CA VAL A 937 -3.49 2.60 20.39
C VAL A 937 -4.58 3.61 20.09
N HIS A 938 -4.28 4.89 20.29
CA HIS A 938 -5.25 5.98 20.12
C HIS A 938 -5.36 6.39 18.65
N HIS A 939 -4.23 6.76 18.04
CA HIS A 939 -4.15 7.16 16.64
C HIS A 939 -2.93 6.57 15.95
N VAL A 940 -3.10 6.26 14.67
CA VAL A 940 -2.01 5.96 13.74
C VAL A 940 -2.06 7.00 12.64
N THR A 941 -1.02 7.80 12.52
CA THR A 941 -0.88 8.77 11.42
C THR A 941 0.06 8.20 10.37
N LEU A 942 -0.40 8.16 9.12
CA LEU A 942 0.43 7.81 7.97
C LEU A 942 0.88 9.06 7.21
N THR A 943 2.14 9.06 6.82
CA THR A 943 2.65 9.89 5.72
C THR A 943 3.20 8.96 4.63
N PRO A 944 3.60 9.47 3.44
CA PRO A 944 4.14 8.62 2.38
C PRO A 944 5.27 7.69 2.82
N TYR A 945 6.12 8.11 3.77
CA TYR A 945 7.32 7.37 4.19
C TYR A 945 7.47 7.21 5.70
N ARG A 946 6.47 7.64 6.49
CA ARG A 946 6.50 7.56 7.96
C ARG A 946 5.18 7.04 8.51
N ILE A 947 5.28 6.27 9.59
CA ILE A 947 4.16 5.83 10.43
C ILE A 947 4.43 6.35 11.83
N VAL A 948 3.46 7.07 12.38
CA VAL A 948 3.46 7.50 13.78
C VAL A 948 2.32 6.79 14.48
N ALA A 949 2.61 6.06 15.55
CA ALA A 949 1.59 5.42 16.37
C ALA A 949 1.61 5.97 17.79
N GLU A 950 0.47 6.47 18.24
CA GLU A 950 0.27 7.07 19.55
C GLU A 950 -0.38 6.04 20.49
N LEU A 951 0.34 5.68 21.56
CA LEU A 951 -0.16 4.81 22.60
C LEU A 951 -0.49 5.64 23.84
N VAL A 952 -1.72 5.54 24.32
CA VAL A 952 -2.19 6.22 25.52
C VAL A 952 -2.45 5.22 26.64
N CYS A 953 -2.17 5.63 27.86
CA CYS A 953 -2.51 4.88 29.07
C CYS A 953 -3.08 5.86 30.09
N ALA A 954 -4.40 6.00 30.13
CA ALA A 954 -5.08 7.03 30.93
C ALA A 954 -4.66 7.06 32.42
N PRO A 955 -4.42 5.92 33.11
CA PRO A 955 -3.93 5.93 34.49
C PRO A 955 -2.51 6.47 34.68
N LEU A 956 -1.66 6.42 33.65
CA LEU A 956 -0.24 6.83 33.73
C LEU A 956 0.00 8.26 33.22
N GLY A 957 -0.98 8.85 32.53
CA GLY A 957 -0.94 10.26 32.11
C GLY A 957 -1.63 10.51 30.76
N PRO A 958 -1.91 11.78 30.45
CA PRO A 958 -2.55 12.17 29.18
C PRO A 958 -1.58 12.19 27.99
N GLU A 959 -0.27 12.29 28.22
CA GLU A 959 0.72 12.39 27.16
C GLU A 959 1.01 11.01 26.52
N PRO A 960 0.81 10.85 25.20
CA PRO A 960 1.02 9.57 24.52
C PRO A 960 2.50 9.20 24.40
N LEU A 961 2.78 7.90 24.39
CA LEU A 961 4.02 7.34 23.87
C LEU A 961 3.91 7.29 22.34
N GLU A 962 4.83 7.92 21.62
CA GLU A 962 4.85 7.88 20.15
C GLU A 962 5.92 6.92 19.63
N LEU A 963 5.50 5.95 18.82
CA LEU A 963 6.39 5.06 18.08
C LEU A 963 6.49 5.53 16.63
N LEU A 964 7.73 5.64 16.12
CA LEU A 964 8.03 6.08 14.77
C LEU A 964 8.58 4.93 13.93
N PHE A 965 8.12 4.82 12.69
CA PHE A 965 8.68 3.95 11.66
C PHE A 965 8.87 4.75 10.37
N ASP A 966 10.13 5.00 10.02
CA ASP A 966 10.53 5.82 8.88
C ASP A 966 11.20 4.96 7.81
N GLU A 967 10.87 5.19 6.54
CA GLU A 967 11.60 4.64 5.41
C GLU A 967 12.68 5.64 4.98
N GLN A 968 13.93 5.39 5.40
CA GLN A 968 15.08 6.24 5.06
C GLN A 968 16.09 5.45 4.21
N ALA A 969 16.34 5.93 2.99
CA ALA A 969 17.30 5.35 2.06
C ALA A 969 17.20 3.81 1.87
N ARG A 970 15.98 3.27 1.83
CA ARG A 970 15.66 1.83 1.73
C ARG A 970 15.88 1.03 3.00
N PHE A 971 16.01 1.68 4.16
CA PHE A 971 16.02 1.06 5.48
C PHE A 971 14.75 1.44 6.24
N LEU A 972 14.17 0.49 6.97
CA LEU A 972 13.16 0.79 7.98
C LEU A 972 13.87 1.22 9.27
N VAL A 973 13.73 2.48 9.64
CA VAL A 973 14.30 3.07 10.84
C VAL A 973 13.19 3.23 11.88
N ALA A 974 13.37 2.69 13.07
CA ALA A 974 12.42 2.87 14.18
C ALA A 974 13.03 3.71 15.31
N GLY A 975 12.17 4.35 16.10
CA GLY A 975 12.55 5.05 17.32
C GLY A 975 11.34 5.63 18.03
N LEU A 976 11.59 6.40 19.09
CA LEU A 976 10.55 7.12 19.82
C LEU A 976 10.37 8.54 19.27
N GLY A 977 9.12 9.00 19.19
CA GLY A 977 8.77 10.40 18.90
C GLY A 977 8.53 11.22 20.17
N ALA A 978 7.96 10.58 21.18
CA ALA A 978 7.71 11.15 22.50
C ALA A 978 7.63 10.01 23.51
N ARG A 979 8.15 10.22 24.72
CA ARG A 979 8.09 9.22 25.80
C ARG A 979 6.76 9.24 26.55
N GLY A 980 6.10 10.40 26.60
CA GLY A 980 4.82 10.59 27.29
C GLY A 980 4.79 9.97 28.69
N TRP A 981 3.81 9.09 28.92
CA TRP A 981 3.59 8.39 30.18
C TRP A 981 4.71 7.42 30.62
N LEU A 982 5.74 7.13 29.79
CA LEU A 982 6.88 6.29 30.22
C LEU A 982 7.62 6.88 31.43
N THR A 983 7.61 8.21 31.57
CA THR A 983 8.27 8.92 32.67
C THR A 983 7.66 8.59 34.04
N ALA A 984 6.41 8.14 34.08
CA ALA A 984 5.71 7.75 35.30
C ALA A 984 5.94 6.28 35.71
N LEU A 985 6.64 5.48 34.88
CA LEU A 985 6.84 4.06 35.14
C LEU A 985 8.03 3.75 36.07
N PRO A 986 7.91 2.72 36.93
CA PRO A 986 9.05 2.18 37.65
C PRO A 986 9.98 1.39 36.71
N THR A 987 11.21 1.12 37.17
CA THR A 987 12.27 0.44 36.40
C THR A 987 11.83 -0.90 35.81
N GLU A 988 11.04 -1.70 36.54
CA GLU A 988 10.52 -2.97 36.04
C GLU A 988 9.56 -2.79 34.85
N GLY A 989 8.67 -1.78 34.92
CA GLY A 989 7.75 -1.44 33.83
C GLY A 989 8.50 -0.95 32.59
N LEU A 990 9.54 -0.12 32.78
CA LEU A 990 10.41 0.33 31.69
C LEU A 990 11.11 -0.85 31.00
N ALA A 991 11.66 -1.79 31.77
CA ALA A 991 12.33 -2.97 31.23
C ALA A 991 11.36 -3.91 30.48
N ALA A 992 10.10 -4.01 30.95
CA ALA A 992 9.05 -4.74 30.25
C ALA A 992 8.70 -4.10 28.90
N ILE A 993 8.55 -2.77 28.85
CA ILE A 993 8.32 -2.02 27.60
C ILE A 993 9.49 -2.22 26.63
N GLU A 994 10.72 -2.06 27.11
CA GLU A 994 11.92 -2.22 26.30
C GLU A 994 12.04 -3.64 25.71
N THR A 995 11.84 -4.67 26.53
CA THR A 995 11.80 -6.07 26.08
C THR A 995 10.71 -6.28 25.02
N ALA A 996 9.52 -5.70 25.22
CA ALA A 996 8.43 -5.80 24.27
C ALA A 996 8.75 -5.11 22.94
N LEU A 997 9.36 -3.92 22.98
CA LEU A 997 9.79 -3.18 21.79
C LEU A 997 10.87 -3.92 21.00
N LEU A 998 11.83 -4.58 21.66
CA LEU A 998 12.83 -5.41 20.98
C LEU A 998 12.17 -6.51 20.13
N GLY A 999 11.22 -7.24 20.71
CA GLY A 999 10.45 -8.26 19.98
C GLY A 999 9.58 -7.66 18.86
N PHE A 1000 8.88 -6.57 19.18
CA PHE A 1000 8.01 -5.88 18.24
C PHE A 1000 8.77 -5.32 17.02
N TYR A 1001 9.94 -4.72 17.21
CA TYR A 1001 10.79 -4.23 16.13
C TYR A 1001 11.29 -5.38 15.22
N LYS A 1002 11.50 -6.59 15.76
CA LYS A 1002 11.77 -7.78 14.93
C LYS A 1002 10.57 -8.19 14.08
N HIS A 1003 9.36 -8.16 14.65
CA HIS A 1003 8.13 -8.44 13.92
C HIS A 1003 7.81 -7.36 12.88
N ALA A 1004 8.10 -6.08 13.14
CA ALA A 1004 7.97 -5.01 12.16
C ALA A 1004 9.02 -5.11 11.04
N GLY A 1005 10.17 -5.73 11.34
CA GLY A 1005 11.28 -5.93 10.41
C GLY A 1005 12.23 -4.74 10.29
N VAL A 1006 12.36 -3.98 11.38
CA VAL A 1006 13.22 -2.80 11.53
C VAL A 1006 14.67 -3.13 11.16
N ASP A 1007 15.26 -2.31 10.29
CA ASP A 1007 16.65 -2.43 9.86
C ASP A 1007 17.60 -1.73 10.84
N LEU A 1008 17.24 -0.50 11.25
CA LEU A 1008 18.03 0.40 12.11
C LEU A 1008 17.15 0.98 13.23
N VAL A 1009 17.74 1.27 14.38
CA VAL A 1009 17.07 1.90 15.53
C VAL A 1009 17.77 3.24 15.82
N ARG A 1010 17.01 4.33 16.01
CA ARG A 1010 17.58 5.68 16.21
C ARG A 1010 18.40 5.75 17.50
N GLU A 1011 17.85 5.23 18.59
CA GLU A 1011 18.50 5.15 19.89
C GLU A 1011 19.83 4.38 19.81
N GLN A 1012 19.84 3.31 19.01
CA GLN A 1012 21.05 2.54 18.74
C GLN A 1012 22.12 3.37 18.00
N ILE A 1013 21.73 4.12 16.96
CA ILE A 1013 22.65 4.99 16.22
C ILE A 1013 23.25 6.05 17.15
N VAL A 1014 22.40 6.74 17.92
CA VAL A 1014 22.84 7.80 18.85
C VAL A 1014 23.77 7.26 19.92
N SER A 1015 23.49 6.09 20.49
CA SER A 1015 24.34 5.48 21.54
C SER A 1015 25.76 5.16 21.08
N ILE A 1016 25.99 5.02 19.77
CA ILE A 1016 27.30 4.65 19.18
C ILE A 1016 28.09 5.89 18.73
N LEU A 1017 27.43 7.04 18.54
CA LEU A 1017 28.05 8.26 18.04
C LEU A 1017 28.49 9.17 19.21
N PRO A 1018 29.81 9.37 19.41
CA PRO A 1018 30.31 10.23 20.48
C PRO A 1018 29.89 11.68 20.26
N GLY A 1019 29.47 12.36 21.34
CA GLY A 1019 28.98 13.75 21.29
C GLY A 1019 27.58 13.93 20.70
N ARG A 1020 26.90 12.83 20.33
CA ARG A 1020 25.54 12.79 19.77
C ARG A 1020 25.28 13.82 18.64
N PRO A 1021 26.17 13.89 17.63
CA PRO A 1021 26.01 14.85 16.54
C PRO A 1021 24.74 14.63 15.71
N PRO A 1022 24.27 15.67 14.99
CA PRO A 1022 23.27 15.50 13.93
C PRO A 1022 23.72 14.43 12.93
N TYR A 1023 22.76 13.65 12.44
CA TYR A 1023 23.03 12.59 11.48
C TYR A 1023 21.86 12.39 10.51
N ASP A 1024 22.16 11.83 9.35
CA ASP A 1024 21.17 11.43 8.34
C ASP A 1024 21.47 10.02 7.78
N VAL A 1025 20.42 9.31 7.35
CA VAL A 1025 20.50 7.99 6.72
C VAL A 1025 20.13 8.12 5.25
N ASP A 1026 21.14 8.40 4.42
CA ASP A 1026 21.00 8.61 2.98
C ASP A 1026 21.48 7.40 2.15
N ALA A 1027 21.25 7.42 0.84
CA ALA A 1027 21.72 6.45 -0.15
C ALA A 1027 23.25 6.22 -0.08
N LYS A 1028 24.02 7.24 0.33
CA LYS A 1028 25.48 7.16 0.56
C LYS A 1028 25.85 6.32 1.79
N GLY A 1029 24.99 6.32 2.82
CA GLY A 1029 25.23 5.68 4.12
C GLY A 1029 24.71 6.52 5.28
N LEU A 1030 25.23 6.26 6.48
CA LEU A 1030 24.99 7.09 7.66
C LEU A 1030 25.95 8.28 7.58
N ILE A 1031 25.40 9.49 7.42
CA ILE A 1031 26.13 10.75 7.37
C ILE A 1031 26.09 11.36 8.76
N VAL A 1032 27.24 11.77 9.28
CA VAL A 1032 27.37 12.33 10.63
C VAL A 1032 28.11 13.66 10.55
N TRP A 1033 27.60 14.67 11.26
CA TRP A 1033 28.20 16.00 11.34
C TRP A 1033 28.72 16.27 12.76
N PRO A 1034 29.96 15.87 13.07
CA PRO A 1034 30.53 15.90 14.42
C PRO A 1034 30.83 17.29 15.02
N GLY A 1035 30.40 18.39 14.39
CA GLY A 1035 30.59 19.76 14.90
C GLY A 1035 29.43 20.66 14.55
N ASP A 1036 29.34 21.81 15.23
CA ASP A 1036 28.13 22.66 15.28
C ASP A 1036 27.77 23.36 13.95
N GLY A 1037 28.66 23.35 12.97
CA GLY A 1037 28.53 24.13 11.72
C GLY A 1037 28.25 23.33 10.44
N PHE A 1038 28.03 22.01 10.49
CA PHE A 1038 27.88 21.14 9.30
C PHE A 1038 29.07 21.20 8.30
N GLU A 1039 30.24 21.69 8.73
CA GLU A 1039 31.42 21.89 7.87
C GLU A 1039 32.18 20.59 7.58
N THR A 1040 32.14 19.65 8.54
CA THR A 1040 32.79 18.34 8.43
C THR A 1040 31.71 17.26 8.31
N GLU A 1041 31.82 16.43 7.28
CA GLU A 1041 30.89 15.36 6.95
C GLU A 1041 31.61 14.01 7.05
N ALA A 1042 31.13 13.12 7.92
CA ALA A 1042 31.65 11.77 8.05
C ALA A 1042 30.64 10.74 7.57
N ILE A 1043 31.00 9.96 6.54
CA ILE A 1043 30.10 9.02 5.90
C ILE A 1043 30.49 7.58 6.27
N TYR A 1044 29.59 6.86 6.93
CA TYR A 1044 29.67 5.42 7.14
C TYR A 1044 28.89 4.68 6.05
N PRO A 1045 29.56 3.93 5.15
CA PRO A 1045 28.90 3.31 4.02
C PRO A 1045 28.06 2.09 4.46
N LEU A 1046 26.79 2.28 4.78
CA LEU A 1046 25.88 1.22 5.26
C LEU A 1046 25.68 0.08 4.25
N ARG A 1047 25.86 0.36 2.96
CA ARG A 1047 25.80 -0.65 1.89
C ARG A 1047 27.10 -1.44 1.72
N SER A 1048 28.16 -1.07 2.44
CA SER A 1048 29.42 -1.80 2.44
C SER A 1048 29.22 -3.21 3.01
N ARG A 1049 29.94 -4.17 2.44
CA ARG A 1049 29.98 -5.56 2.94
C ARG A 1049 31.08 -5.80 3.97
N ALA A 1050 31.87 -4.78 4.29
CA ALA A 1050 32.91 -4.88 5.30
C ALA A 1050 32.28 -5.22 6.67
N ALA A 1051 32.91 -6.08 7.46
CA ALA A 1051 32.44 -6.40 8.81
C ALA A 1051 32.51 -5.20 9.77
N ARG A 1052 33.37 -4.22 9.46
CA ARG A 1052 33.55 -2.97 10.19
C ARG A 1052 33.42 -1.79 9.23
N LEU A 1053 32.64 -0.79 9.61
CA LEU A 1053 32.43 0.45 8.89
C LEU A 1053 33.45 1.47 9.36
N ARG A 1054 34.27 1.96 8.42
CA ARG A 1054 35.18 3.07 8.66
C ARG A 1054 34.59 4.35 8.10
N PRO A 1055 34.58 5.46 8.85
CA PRO A 1055 34.06 6.72 8.36
C PRO A 1055 34.96 7.26 7.24
N ARG A 1056 34.34 7.83 6.21
CA ARG A 1056 35.02 8.64 5.19
C ARG A 1056 34.74 10.10 5.51
N VAL A 1057 35.76 10.82 5.95
CA VAL A 1057 35.65 12.23 6.36
C VAL A 1057 35.86 13.14 5.15
N ARG A 1058 35.01 14.16 5.01
CA ARG A 1058 35.13 15.27 4.07
C ARG A 1058 35.02 16.58 4.84
N GLY A 1059 35.94 17.50 4.61
CA GLY A 1059 35.98 18.80 5.29
C GLY A 1059 37.23 18.95 6.17
N PRO A 1060 37.22 19.93 7.09
CA PRO A 1060 38.29 20.15 8.06
C PRO A 1060 38.61 18.89 8.87
N GLY A 1061 39.86 18.78 9.36
CA GLY A 1061 40.28 17.67 10.20
C GLY A 1061 39.54 17.66 11.54
N LEU A 1062 39.16 16.47 12.01
CA LEU A 1062 38.50 16.29 13.31
C LEU A 1062 39.54 16.30 14.44
N VAL A 1063 39.21 16.98 15.55
CA VAL A 1063 40.03 17.00 16.78
C VAL A 1063 40.09 15.61 17.43
N GLN A 1064 39.01 14.83 17.33
CA GLN A 1064 38.97 13.42 17.75
C GLN A 1064 38.55 12.51 16.60
N PRO A 1065 39.21 11.35 16.42
CA PRO A 1065 38.83 10.40 15.38
C PRO A 1065 37.50 9.73 15.70
N LEU A 1066 36.60 9.70 14.72
CA LEU A 1066 35.32 9.00 14.83
C LEU A 1066 35.50 7.48 14.94
N PRO A 1067 34.61 6.77 15.66
CA PRO A 1067 34.76 5.35 15.95
C PRO A 1067 34.63 4.47 14.69
N VAL A 1068 35.31 3.33 14.70
CA VAL A 1068 35.06 2.27 13.71
C VAL A 1068 33.91 1.40 14.20
N ILE A 1069 32.80 1.38 13.48
CA ILE A 1069 31.55 0.75 13.92
C ILE A 1069 31.49 -0.69 13.39
N ALA A 1070 31.25 -1.69 14.24
CA ALA A 1070 30.97 -3.03 13.74
C ALA A 1070 29.57 -3.07 13.10
N VAL A 1071 29.42 -3.76 11.97
CA VAL A 1071 28.14 -3.81 11.26
C VAL A 1071 27.02 -4.44 12.11
N GLY A 1072 27.37 -5.38 12.99
CA GLY A 1072 26.42 -5.95 13.95
C GLY A 1072 25.89 -4.93 14.95
N ASP A 1073 26.64 -3.87 15.23
CA ASP A 1073 26.30 -2.85 16.22
C ASP A 1073 25.43 -1.74 15.67
N ILE A 1074 25.32 -1.60 14.35
CA ILE A 1074 24.42 -0.62 13.72
C ILE A 1074 23.15 -1.28 13.15
N PHE A 1075 23.26 -2.48 12.59
CA PHE A 1075 22.11 -3.16 11.98
C PHE A 1075 21.36 -4.01 12.99
N PHE A 1076 20.31 -3.43 13.58
CA PHE A 1076 19.39 -4.14 14.46
C PHE A 1076 18.94 -5.47 13.86
N LYS A 1077 18.47 -5.48 12.60
CA LYS A 1077 17.98 -6.68 11.89
C LYS A 1077 18.96 -7.83 11.81
N ARG A 1078 20.27 -7.56 11.81
CA ARG A 1078 21.32 -8.59 11.68
C ARG A 1078 21.58 -9.32 13.00
N ARG A 1079 21.12 -8.78 14.13
CA ARG A 1079 21.14 -9.46 15.43
C ARG A 1079 19.91 -10.37 15.56
N PRO A 1080 20.03 -11.71 15.44
CA PRO A 1080 18.88 -12.60 15.53
C PRO A 1080 18.34 -12.63 16.96
N LEU A 1081 17.01 -12.68 17.11
CA LEU A 1081 16.35 -12.97 18.38
C LEU A 1081 15.73 -14.38 18.28
N PRO A 1082 16.39 -15.42 18.83
CA PRO A 1082 15.85 -16.78 18.80
C PRO A 1082 14.52 -16.89 19.54
N TRP A 1083 13.59 -17.71 19.02
CA TRP A 1083 12.26 -17.88 19.65
C TRP A 1083 12.33 -18.32 21.11
N HIS A 1084 13.23 -19.25 21.44
CA HIS A 1084 13.37 -19.75 22.82
C HIS A 1084 13.87 -18.67 23.79
N ARG A 1085 14.77 -17.77 23.36
CA ARG A 1085 15.21 -16.61 24.16
C ARG A 1085 14.06 -15.62 24.34
N TRP A 1086 13.27 -15.40 23.28
CA TRP A 1086 12.08 -14.56 23.35
C TRP A 1086 11.06 -15.07 24.36
N VAL A 1087 10.76 -16.37 24.37
CA VAL A 1087 9.86 -16.97 25.37
C VAL A 1087 10.43 -16.88 26.79
N ALA A 1088 11.72 -17.19 26.95
CA ALA A 1088 12.36 -17.15 28.26
C ALA A 1088 12.36 -15.74 28.89
N ALA A 1089 12.45 -14.68 28.08
CA ALA A 1089 12.39 -13.29 28.54
C ALA A 1089 11.08 -12.92 29.26
N TRP A 1090 10.02 -13.71 29.07
CA TRP A 1090 8.71 -13.51 29.68
C TRP A 1090 8.32 -14.61 30.67
N ALA A 1091 9.26 -15.50 31.03
CA ALA A 1091 8.98 -16.56 31.98
C ALA A 1091 8.69 -16.00 33.38
N PRO A 1092 7.73 -16.56 34.15
CA PRO A 1092 7.46 -16.11 35.52
C PRO A 1092 8.68 -16.19 36.46
N ALA A 1093 9.63 -17.09 36.17
CA ALA A 1093 10.87 -17.27 36.92
C ALA A 1093 12.00 -16.30 36.51
N GLN A 1094 11.74 -15.38 35.57
CA GLN A 1094 12.76 -14.47 35.05
C GLN A 1094 13.02 -13.33 36.05
N VAL A 1095 14.17 -13.39 36.73
CA VAL A 1095 14.56 -12.41 37.78
C VAL A 1095 15.34 -11.23 37.20
N ASP A 1096 16.07 -11.42 36.10
CA ASP A 1096 16.82 -10.33 35.46
C ASP A 1096 15.82 -9.40 34.73
N PRO A 1097 15.78 -8.09 35.08
CA PRO A 1097 14.91 -7.14 34.42
C PRO A 1097 15.20 -7.01 32.92
N ASP A 1098 16.44 -7.25 32.47
CA ASP A 1098 16.87 -7.16 31.07
C ASP A 1098 17.40 -8.51 30.51
N PRO A 1099 16.50 -9.48 30.26
CA PRO A 1099 16.86 -10.84 29.85
C PRO A 1099 17.59 -10.95 28.51
N LEU A 1100 17.57 -9.89 27.69
CA LEU A 1100 18.06 -9.89 26.30
C LEU A 1100 19.31 -9.01 26.11
N ARG A 1101 19.87 -8.45 27.19
CA ARG A 1101 21.05 -7.59 27.17
C ARG A 1101 22.27 -8.25 26.52
N ASP A 1102 22.44 -9.55 26.68
CA ASP A 1102 23.53 -10.32 26.06
C ASP A 1102 23.47 -10.32 24.53
N LEU A 1103 22.26 -10.30 23.95
CA LEU A 1103 22.03 -10.32 22.51
C LEU A 1103 22.11 -8.93 21.87
N PHE A 1104 21.71 -7.89 22.61
CA PHE A 1104 21.62 -6.51 22.11
C PHE A 1104 22.65 -5.55 22.72
N GLY A 1105 23.51 -6.02 23.63
CA GLY A 1105 24.53 -5.20 24.26
C GLY A 1105 23.93 -4.10 25.15
N PRO A 1106 24.59 -2.95 25.31
CA PRO A 1106 24.10 -1.82 26.13
C PRO A 1106 23.04 -0.97 25.40
N LEU A 1107 22.36 -1.52 24.39
CA LEU A 1107 21.33 -0.80 23.66
C LEU A 1107 20.16 -0.49 24.61
N SER A 1108 19.92 0.80 24.85
CA SER A 1108 18.69 1.28 25.46
C SER A 1108 17.75 1.80 24.37
N LEU A 1109 16.55 1.24 24.25
CA LEU A 1109 15.50 1.72 23.34
C LEU A 1109 14.73 2.92 23.89
N LEU A 1110 14.97 3.28 25.15
CA LEU A 1110 14.22 4.30 25.89
C LEU A 1110 15.09 5.52 26.25
N ASP A 1111 16.22 5.73 25.57
CA ASP A 1111 17.14 6.86 25.81
C ASP A 1111 16.54 8.19 25.28
N ASP A 1112 16.66 9.28 26.04
CA ASP A 1112 16.01 10.58 25.76
C ASP A 1112 16.61 11.32 24.56
N ASP A 1113 17.91 11.14 24.31
CA ASP A 1113 18.64 11.98 23.37
C ASP A 1113 18.40 11.61 21.90
N SER A 1114 17.63 10.55 21.60
CA SER A 1114 17.22 10.21 20.23
C SER A 1114 16.12 11.12 19.68
N LEU A 1115 15.35 11.79 20.55
CA LEU A 1115 14.16 12.57 20.20
C LEU A 1115 14.48 13.77 19.30
N HIS A 1116 15.67 14.37 19.43
CA HIS A 1116 16.10 15.51 18.60
C HIS A 1116 16.19 15.14 17.10
N ASN A 1117 16.68 13.94 16.78
CA ASN A 1117 16.80 13.46 15.39
C ASN A 1117 15.48 12.90 14.82
N ALA A 1118 14.43 12.74 15.63
CA ALA A 1118 13.13 12.28 15.17
C ALA A 1118 12.33 13.39 14.43
N GLY A 1119 12.81 14.64 14.47
CA GLY A 1119 12.13 15.83 13.95
C GLY A 1119 11.12 16.42 14.94
N VAL A 1120 11.24 16.08 16.24
CA VAL A 1120 10.48 16.71 17.30
C VAL A 1120 11.30 17.85 17.84
N ALA A 1121 10.83 19.07 17.61
CA ALA A 1121 11.39 20.25 18.24
C ALA A 1121 11.41 20.06 19.76
N PRO A 1122 12.48 20.44 20.48
CA PRO A 1122 12.40 20.57 21.93
C PRO A 1122 11.20 21.47 22.27
N ARG A 1123 10.37 21.05 23.24
CA ARG A 1123 9.43 21.98 23.89
C ARG A 1123 10.23 23.19 24.36
N PRO A 1124 9.71 24.42 24.24
CA PRO A 1124 10.44 25.60 24.70
C PRO A 1124 10.65 25.49 26.21
N GLU A 1125 11.85 25.12 26.64
CA GLU A 1125 12.35 25.48 27.95
C GLU A 1125 12.67 26.98 27.90
N GLY A 1126 11.83 27.77 28.58
CA GLY A 1126 12.14 29.16 28.91
C GLY A 1126 12.19 30.11 27.72
N LEU A 1127 11.04 30.44 27.13
CA LEU A 1127 10.87 31.80 26.63
C LEU A 1127 10.87 32.71 27.87
N VAL A 1128 11.96 33.45 28.03
CA VAL A 1128 12.00 34.66 28.86
C VAL A 1128 10.77 35.48 28.51
N GLU A 1129 9.93 35.75 29.53
CA GLU A 1129 8.77 36.62 29.40
C GLU A 1129 9.19 37.91 28.66
N PRO A 1130 8.46 38.34 27.61
CA PRO A 1130 8.69 39.64 27.04
C PRO A 1130 8.39 40.68 28.12
N ALA A 1131 9.41 41.46 28.49
CA ALA A 1131 9.31 42.54 29.45
C ALA A 1131 8.07 43.39 29.15
N ALA A 1132 7.18 43.46 30.14
CA ALA A 1132 5.98 44.27 30.09
C ALA A 1132 6.34 45.72 29.73
N LEU A 1133 5.77 46.21 28.63
CA LEU A 1133 5.80 47.62 28.26
C LEU A 1133 5.20 48.46 29.42
N PRO A 1134 5.89 49.51 29.91
CA PRO A 1134 5.34 50.35 30.96
C PRO A 1134 4.14 51.14 30.41
N GLY A 1135 2.99 50.99 31.07
CA GLY A 1135 1.75 51.68 30.74
C GLY A 1135 1.85 53.22 30.81
N PRO A 1136 0.95 53.95 30.13
CA PRO A 1136 1.02 55.39 30.03
C PRO A 1136 0.74 56.04 31.40
N ARG A 1137 1.70 56.83 31.88
CA ARG A 1137 1.54 57.69 33.06
C ARG A 1137 0.45 58.73 32.79
N GLN A 1138 -0.60 58.70 33.62
CA GLN A 1138 -1.51 59.83 33.78
C GLN A 1138 -0.74 61.02 34.36
N ALA A 1139 -0.75 62.14 33.64
CA ALA A 1139 -0.32 63.42 34.16
C ALA A 1139 -1.42 63.99 35.08
N GLN A 1140 -1.09 64.16 36.35
CA GLN A 1140 -1.69 65.18 37.22
C GLN A 1140 -0.71 66.35 37.33
N GLY A 1141 -1.28 67.56 37.40
CA GLY A 1141 -0.66 68.87 37.21
C GLY A 1141 0.69 69.13 37.89
N THR A 1142 1.56 69.89 37.23
CA THR A 1142 1.58 71.37 37.22
C THR A 1142 2.49 71.85 36.10
#